data_AF-A0A4Z1SYX3-F1
#
_entry.id   AF-A0A4Z1SYX3-F1
#
_cell.length_a   1.000
_cell.length_b   1.000
_cell.length_c   1.000
_cell.angle_alpha   90.00
_cell.angle_beta   90.00
_cell.angle_gamma   90.00
#
_symmetry.space_group_name_H-M   'P 1'
#
loop_
_entity.id
_entity.type
_entity.pdbx_description
1 polymer ?
#
loop_
_entity_poly.entity_id
_entity_poly.type
_entity_poly.pdbx_seq_one_letter_code
_entity_poly.pdbx_strand_id
1 'polypeptide(L)'
;MNRSADDVRPVAAAAPKKRDGNDTVETYSTALTLSNTMVGAALLSLSYTIVRIGWGMGLVLMAFAFTYSLFGFYAVIDAAHYTQSRTLRGCVTAVFGPIPAMVMDVCIVLMYTGLLVVYVSICGDYIGACITGFSYGRASFDIRYTKLILGGLLLPLTLLRSVKALSNISGFCIIFIFVSVLSITVYFFIGLGKRKVACNVAGLQIDEPFTGSTCDLDANTCTWEPFPSPMYIVGPAHTVAWKAFLEIVRRVSVFMPLFGCHASIAPLLHELKGTPIRRWKILRKAITIAAATTGALYLISGFGSSLMFNRYIQANVLLSFLPTEIYMTVVRLLYTLVMALSYVVILFPIRVIIMSWWSLSNETKKGKVVFVCIGIILMIVSVTLSIFVPSIDTVFNAISALFGIAVYWLVPLLLRWKLPFIQATSPLAFPDEVQDEAEDDTVAVGAFAMFGLNVNYARTMSKVLSRDHALQSRLRTRSELRQNQNDIAARGRAATLAVPKGSRDPLLTPSNPPLVTENLRSEPPITDRNTILTQQRNRTISIADSHPTKPFDLTDDANSPDRKAPPPGVTADLLIMQQVVDEFRAEQAEQATRPETVAIPIEEQEIDMTDPRRVLLLKKMTKLRFGGFMAATTIICIINLTAFFLSTFVDTNTFTFNI
;
A
#
# COMPACT_ATOMS: atom_id res chain seq x y z
N MET A 1 7.58 -51.51 -46.42
CA MET A 1 6.55 -50.76 -45.67
C MET A 1 7.26 -49.75 -44.78
N ASN A 2 7.43 -48.52 -45.28
CA ASN A 2 8.02 -47.39 -44.56
C ASN A 2 6.90 -46.48 -44.04
N ARG A 3 6.96 -46.06 -42.78
CA ARG A 3 6.30 -44.85 -42.28
C ARG A 3 7.31 -44.07 -41.45
N SER A 4 7.66 -42.88 -41.93
CA SER A 4 8.55 -41.91 -41.31
C SER A 4 7.81 -41.00 -40.33
N ALA A 5 8.59 -40.39 -39.45
CA ALA A 5 8.24 -39.25 -38.60
C ALA A 5 7.96 -37.98 -39.42
N ASP A 6 7.06 -37.12 -38.91
CA ASP A 6 7.14 -35.65 -38.87
C ASP A 6 5.75 -35.05 -38.62
N ASP A 7 5.48 -34.54 -37.41
CA ASP A 7 4.45 -33.52 -37.18
C ASP A 7 4.79 -32.69 -35.93
N VAL A 8 5.85 -31.88 -36.03
CA VAL A 8 6.09 -30.77 -35.08
C VAL A 8 5.37 -29.54 -35.63
N ARG A 9 4.20 -29.24 -35.08
CA ARG A 9 3.44 -28.03 -35.42
C ARG A 9 4.17 -26.77 -34.92
N PRO A 10 4.22 -25.68 -35.69
CA PRO A 10 4.77 -24.42 -35.22
C PRO A 10 3.85 -23.83 -34.14
N VAL A 11 4.44 -23.44 -33.00
CA VAL A 11 3.76 -22.68 -31.95
C VAL A 11 3.33 -21.34 -32.54
N ALA A 12 2.04 -21.19 -32.83
CA ALA A 12 1.46 -19.94 -33.25
C ALA A 12 1.76 -18.86 -32.21
N ALA A 13 2.38 -17.77 -32.63
CA ALA A 13 2.59 -16.59 -31.80
C ALA A 13 1.25 -16.15 -31.21
N ALA A 14 1.13 -16.20 -29.88
CA ALA A 14 -0.08 -15.79 -29.18
C ALA A 14 -0.40 -14.33 -29.52
N ALA A 15 -1.52 -14.12 -30.20
CA ALA A 15 -2.04 -12.78 -30.46
C ALA A 15 -2.20 -12.01 -29.14
N PRO A 16 -1.94 -10.69 -29.10
CA PRO A 16 -2.07 -9.90 -27.89
C PRO A 16 -3.51 -10.00 -27.37
N LYS A 17 -3.66 -10.61 -26.19
CA LYS A 17 -4.93 -10.79 -25.49
C LYS A 17 -5.58 -9.42 -25.29
N LYS A 18 -6.74 -9.20 -25.93
CA LYS A 18 -7.54 -7.98 -25.79
C LYS A 18 -7.78 -7.75 -24.29
N ARG A 19 -7.30 -6.63 -23.73
CA ARG A 19 -7.58 -6.27 -22.32
C ARG A 19 -9.08 -6.09 -22.17
N ASP A 20 -9.73 -6.92 -21.37
CA ASP A 20 -11.16 -6.80 -21.08
C ASP A 20 -11.40 -5.46 -20.37
N GLY A 21 -12.35 -4.64 -20.86
CA GLY A 21 -12.68 -3.34 -20.25
C GLY A 21 -13.10 -3.43 -18.77
N ASN A 22 -13.46 -4.63 -18.31
CA ASN A 22 -13.75 -4.91 -16.91
C ASN A 22 -12.50 -4.81 -16.00
N ASP A 23 -11.32 -5.22 -16.47
CA ASP A 23 -10.07 -5.17 -15.69
C ASP A 23 -9.65 -3.74 -15.38
N THR A 24 -9.85 -2.83 -16.35
CA THR A 24 -9.53 -1.41 -16.16
C THR A 24 -10.44 -0.77 -15.12
N VAL A 25 -11.75 -1.02 -15.19
CA VAL A 25 -12.73 -0.49 -14.23
C VAL A 25 -12.44 -1.00 -12.82
N GLU A 26 -12.17 -2.30 -12.68
CA GLU A 26 -11.80 -2.92 -11.40
C GLU A 26 -10.51 -2.30 -10.85
N THR A 27 -9.47 -2.12 -11.69
CA THR A 27 -8.21 -1.48 -11.29
C THR A 27 -8.40 -0.05 -10.77
N TYR A 28 -9.18 0.78 -11.47
CA TYR A 28 -9.40 2.17 -11.03
C TYR A 28 -10.26 2.24 -9.77
N SER A 29 -11.28 1.40 -9.64
CA SER A 29 -12.10 1.32 -8.42
C SER A 29 -11.24 0.95 -7.21
N THR A 30 -10.40 -0.09 -7.34
CA THR A 30 -9.45 -0.50 -6.30
C THR A 30 -8.45 0.61 -5.98
N ALA A 31 -7.96 1.34 -6.99
CA ALA A 31 -7.03 2.45 -6.80
C ALA A 31 -7.66 3.61 -6.02
N LEU A 32 -8.94 3.91 -6.27
CA LEU A 32 -9.68 4.94 -5.53
C LEU A 32 -9.87 4.54 -4.06
N THR A 33 -10.24 3.28 -3.80
CA THR A 33 -10.33 2.76 -2.44
C THR A 33 -9.00 2.85 -1.70
N LEU A 34 -7.90 2.43 -2.35
CA LEU A 34 -6.55 2.55 -1.78
C LEU A 34 -6.15 4.01 -1.54
N SER A 35 -6.46 4.91 -2.47
CA SER A 35 -6.20 6.35 -2.31
C SER A 35 -6.93 6.91 -1.09
N ASN A 36 -8.21 6.54 -0.90
CA ASN A 36 -8.99 6.94 0.27
C ASN A 36 -8.38 6.43 1.59
N THR A 37 -7.70 5.28 1.57
CA THR A 37 -6.99 4.78 2.76
C THR A 37 -5.67 5.48 3.02
N MET A 38 -4.96 5.94 1.98
CA MET A 38 -3.71 6.66 2.12
C MET A 38 -3.93 8.10 2.56
N VAL A 39 -4.90 8.79 1.93
CA VAL A 39 -5.19 10.20 2.19
C VAL A 39 -5.89 10.36 3.53
N GLY A 40 -5.11 10.74 4.55
CA GLY A 40 -5.60 10.94 5.92
C GLY A 40 -5.11 12.23 6.56
N ALA A 41 -5.22 12.29 7.89
CA ALA A 41 -4.86 13.48 8.67
C ALA A 41 -3.37 13.87 8.58
N ALA A 42 -2.48 12.96 8.19
CA ALA A 42 -1.06 13.26 8.01
C ALA A 42 -0.80 14.28 6.89
N LEU A 43 -1.73 14.45 5.94
CA LEU A 43 -1.68 15.52 4.93
C LEU A 43 -1.68 16.92 5.57
N LEU A 44 -2.36 17.08 6.70
CA LEU A 44 -2.57 18.39 7.34
C LEU A 44 -1.31 18.91 8.05
N SER A 45 -0.44 18.00 8.51
CA SER A 45 0.82 18.32 9.18
C SER A 45 2.03 18.29 8.23
N LEU A 46 1.86 17.81 7.00
CA LEU A 46 2.91 17.74 6.01
C LEU A 46 3.50 19.12 5.70
N SER A 47 2.67 20.13 5.52
CA SER A 47 3.11 21.50 5.21
C SER A 47 3.99 22.08 6.32
N TYR A 48 3.59 21.89 7.57
CA TYR A 48 4.37 22.30 8.73
C TYR A 48 5.71 21.55 8.79
N THR A 49 5.69 20.24 8.55
CA THR A 49 6.90 19.41 8.49
C THR A 49 7.88 19.92 7.44
N ILE A 50 7.39 20.27 6.24
CA ILE A 50 8.18 20.83 5.14
C ILE A 50 8.82 22.16 5.53
N VAL A 51 8.10 23.07 6.17
CA VAL A 51 8.68 24.36 6.64
C VAL A 51 9.79 24.15 7.67
N ARG A 52 9.69 23.10 8.50
CA ARG A 52 10.66 22.82 9.56
C ARG A 52 11.97 22.20 9.05
N ILE A 53 11.89 21.29 8.08
CA ILE A 53 13.07 20.63 7.49
C ILE A 53 13.61 21.34 6.24
N GLY A 54 12.82 22.25 5.66
CA GLY A 54 13.07 22.89 4.38
C GLY A 54 12.50 22.10 3.21
N TRP A 55 11.97 22.79 2.19
CA TRP A 55 11.30 22.12 1.08
C TRP A 55 12.25 21.28 0.22
N GLY A 56 13.55 21.61 0.16
CA GLY A 56 14.54 20.79 -0.53
C GLY A 56 14.66 19.40 0.09
N MET A 57 14.88 19.34 1.42
CA MET A 57 14.93 18.08 2.15
C MET A 57 13.57 17.37 2.18
N GLY A 58 12.48 18.13 2.32
CA GLY A 58 11.12 17.58 2.27
C GLY A 58 10.80 16.86 0.96
N LEU A 59 11.29 17.37 -0.18
CA LEU A 59 11.13 16.71 -1.48
C LEU A 59 11.91 15.39 -1.55
N VAL A 60 13.15 15.38 -1.06
CA VAL A 60 14.00 14.17 -1.00
C VAL A 60 13.36 13.10 -0.11
N LEU A 61 12.89 13.49 1.08
CA LEU A 61 12.22 12.55 2.00
C LEU A 61 10.87 12.05 1.46
N MET A 62 10.10 12.91 0.79
CA MET A 62 8.87 12.49 0.11
C MET A 62 9.16 11.47 -0.99
N ALA A 63 10.19 11.70 -1.81
CA ALA A 63 10.60 10.78 -2.88
C ALA A 63 11.06 9.42 -2.32
N PHE A 64 11.84 9.47 -1.25
CA PHE A 64 12.25 8.28 -0.52
C PHE A 64 11.04 7.53 0.05
N ALA A 65 10.12 8.21 0.73
CA ALA A 65 8.93 7.60 1.31
C ALA A 65 8.00 7.01 0.25
N PHE A 66 7.82 7.68 -0.89
CA PHE A 66 7.06 7.14 -2.02
C PHE A 66 7.68 5.86 -2.56
N THR A 67 8.99 5.88 -2.84
CA THR A 67 9.72 4.73 -3.41
C THR A 67 9.74 3.55 -2.45
N TYR A 68 10.03 3.81 -1.17
CA TYR A 68 10.07 2.79 -0.12
C TYR A 68 8.67 2.20 0.15
N SER A 69 7.63 3.02 0.11
CA SER A 69 6.25 2.55 0.28
C SER A 69 5.82 1.64 -0.89
N LEU A 70 6.15 1.99 -2.14
CA LEU A 70 5.91 1.11 -3.30
C LEU A 70 6.62 -0.24 -3.14
N PHE A 71 7.88 -0.21 -2.71
CA PHE A 71 8.64 -1.41 -2.38
C PHE A 71 7.91 -2.27 -1.32
N GLY A 72 7.42 -1.64 -0.25
CA GLY A 72 6.72 -2.35 0.82
C GLY A 72 5.36 -2.87 0.42
N PHE A 73 4.61 -2.14 -0.39
CA PHE A 73 3.35 -2.59 -0.95
C PHE A 73 3.53 -3.84 -1.79
N TYR A 74 4.49 -3.88 -2.71
CA TYR A 74 4.74 -5.06 -3.51
C TYR A 74 5.21 -6.25 -2.67
N ALA A 75 6.03 -6.02 -1.63
CA ALA A 75 6.42 -7.08 -0.71
C ALA A 75 5.20 -7.69 0.01
N VAL A 76 4.25 -6.86 0.46
CA VAL A 76 3.01 -7.33 1.09
C VAL A 76 2.07 -8.00 0.08
N ILE A 77 1.93 -7.46 -1.14
CA ILE A 77 1.12 -8.07 -2.20
C ILE A 77 1.65 -9.46 -2.57
N ASP A 78 2.97 -9.58 -2.73
CA ASP A 78 3.61 -10.86 -3.06
C ASP A 78 3.41 -11.86 -1.92
N ALA A 79 3.64 -11.44 -0.68
CA ALA A 79 3.39 -12.29 0.48
C ALA A 79 1.93 -12.75 0.53
N ALA A 80 0.96 -11.83 0.44
CA ALA A 80 -0.46 -12.17 0.47
C ALA A 80 -0.88 -13.09 -0.70
N HIS A 81 -0.25 -12.91 -1.87
CA HIS A 81 -0.49 -13.78 -3.03
C HIS A 81 0.08 -15.18 -2.81
N TYR A 82 1.31 -15.34 -2.35
CA TYR A 82 1.90 -16.68 -2.21
C TYR A 82 1.41 -17.43 -0.97
N THR A 83 1.10 -16.73 0.12
CA THR A 83 0.56 -17.36 1.34
C THR A 83 -0.95 -17.55 1.31
N GLN A 84 -1.65 -16.92 0.36
CA GLN A 84 -3.13 -16.89 0.29
C GLN A 84 -3.80 -16.45 1.61
N SER A 85 -3.08 -15.66 2.41
CA SER A 85 -3.57 -15.15 3.69
C SER A 85 -4.42 -13.89 3.50
N ARG A 86 -5.62 -13.88 4.09
CA ARG A 86 -6.57 -12.76 3.98
C ARG A 86 -6.21 -11.53 4.83
N THR A 87 -5.26 -11.67 5.74
CA THR A 87 -4.86 -10.60 6.67
C THR A 87 -3.34 -10.44 6.67
N LEU A 88 -2.88 -9.23 6.98
CA LEU A 88 -1.44 -8.97 7.13
C LEU A 88 -0.84 -9.82 8.26
N ARG A 89 -1.58 -9.99 9.37
CA ARG A 89 -1.21 -10.91 10.46
C ARG A 89 -1.02 -12.33 9.94
N GLY A 90 -1.96 -12.87 9.17
CA GLY A 90 -1.86 -14.21 8.58
C GLY A 90 -0.60 -14.36 7.72
N CYS A 91 -0.27 -13.35 6.92
CA CYS A 91 0.95 -13.35 6.13
C CYS A 91 2.21 -13.44 7.02
N VAL A 92 2.28 -12.63 8.07
CA VAL A 92 3.44 -12.62 8.97
C VAL A 92 3.52 -13.92 9.79
N THR A 93 2.39 -14.43 10.28
CA THR A 93 2.32 -15.72 11.00
C THR A 93 2.81 -16.88 10.14
N ALA A 94 2.39 -16.92 8.87
CA ALA A 94 2.78 -17.98 7.95
C ALA A 94 4.29 -17.98 7.66
N VAL A 95 4.94 -16.80 7.67
CA VAL A 95 6.34 -16.64 7.27
C VAL A 95 7.32 -16.63 8.45
N PHE A 96 6.93 -16.08 9.59
CA PHE A 96 7.80 -15.82 10.75
C PHE A 96 7.27 -16.41 12.06
N GLY A 97 6.12 -17.07 12.04
CA GLY A 97 5.47 -17.62 13.21
C GLY A 97 4.64 -16.60 14.00
N PRO A 98 3.99 -17.04 15.09
CA PRO A 98 2.98 -16.26 15.79
C PRO A 98 3.53 -15.10 16.63
N ILE A 99 4.76 -15.19 17.15
CA ILE A 99 5.33 -14.18 18.05
C ILE A 99 5.56 -12.85 17.30
N PRO A 100 6.25 -12.81 16.14
CA PRO A 100 6.43 -11.56 15.39
C PRO A 100 5.12 -10.97 14.89
N ALA A 101 4.14 -11.82 14.54
CA ALA A 101 2.80 -11.39 14.16
C ALA A 101 2.07 -10.69 15.32
N MET A 102 2.18 -11.22 16.54
CA MET A 102 1.61 -10.60 17.74
C MET A 102 2.27 -9.25 18.05
N VAL A 103 3.59 -9.15 17.95
CA VAL A 103 4.31 -7.87 18.15
C VAL A 103 3.86 -6.83 17.13
N MET A 104 3.75 -7.21 15.86
CA MET A 104 3.23 -6.32 14.81
C MET A 104 1.80 -5.85 15.12
N ASP A 105 0.91 -6.77 15.52
CA ASP A 105 -0.47 -6.44 15.88
C ASP A 105 -0.53 -5.42 17.03
N VAL A 106 0.28 -5.59 18.08
CA VAL A 106 0.38 -4.63 19.19
C VAL A 106 0.83 -3.26 18.68
N CYS A 107 1.85 -3.21 17.82
CA CYS A 107 2.29 -1.96 17.19
C CYS A 107 1.18 -1.31 16.34
N ILE A 108 0.42 -2.09 15.55
CA ILE A 108 -0.72 -1.58 14.76
C ILE A 108 -1.79 -0.98 15.68
N VAL A 109 -2.15 -1.69 16.76
CA VAL A 109 -3.17 -1.24 17.72
C VAL A 109 -2.75 0.08 18.38
N LEU A 110 -1.51 0.18 18.85
CA LEU A 110 -0.99 1.40 19.48
C LEU A 110 -0.89 2.55 18.48
N MET A 111 -0.44 2.28 17.26
CA MET A 111 -0.36 3.27 16.18
C MET A 111 -1.74 3.83 15.82
N TYR A 112 -2.72 2.96 15.58
CA TYR A 112 -4.08 3.37 15.24
C TYR A 112 -4.80 4.05 16.41
N THR A 113 -4.55 3.63 17.65
CA THR A 113 -5.07 4.33 18.84
C THR A 113 -4.55 5.77 18.88
N GLY A 114 -3.28 5.97 18.55
CA GLY A 114 -2.70 7.29 18.38
C GLY A 114 -3.34 8.11 17.24
N LEU A 115 -3.68 7.48 16.10
CA LEU A 115 -4.45 8.15 15.04
C LEU A 115 -5.85 8.57 15.51
N LEU A 116 -6.53 7.74 16.31
CA LEU A 116 -7.83 8.09 16.90
C LEU A 116 -7.73 9.33 17.80
N VAL A 117 -6.66 9.45 18.60
CA VAL A 117 -6.39 10.64 19.42
C VAL A 117 -6.25 11.89 18.54
N VAL A 118 -5.48 11.79 17.46
CA VAL A 118 -5.28 12.92 16.53
C VAL A 118 -6.58 13.32 15.84
N TYR A 119 -7.41 12.36 15.42
CA TYR A 119 -8.70 12.65 14.79
C TYR A 119 -9.64 13.41 15.73
N VAL A 120 -9.71 13.02 17.01
CA VAL A 120 -10.50 13.77 18.01
C VAL A 120 -9.92 15.17 18.20
N SER A 121 -8.59 15.31 18.25
CA SER A 121 -7.97 16.63 18.37
C SER A 121 -8.32 17.54 17.19
N ILE A 122 -8.13 17.07 15.96
CA ILE A 122 -8.40 17.84 14.73
C ILE A 122 -9.87 18.27 14.67
N CYS A 123 -10.80 17.34 14.92
CA CYS A 123 -12.22 17.66 14.92
C CYS A 123 -12.58 18.71 16.00
N GLY A 124 -11.98 18.59 17.19
CA GLY A 124 -12.17 19.58 18.26
C GLY A 124 -11.70 20.98 17.85
N ASP A 125 -10.50 21.07 17.27
CA ASP A 125 -9.92 22.33 16.81
C ASP A 125 -10.76 22.97 15.69
N TYR A 126 -11.28 22.15 14.76
CA TYR A 126 -12.13 22.62 13.67
C TYR A 126 -13.50 23.08 14.13
N ILE A 127 -14.15 22.35 15.04
CA ILE A 127 -15.44 22.78 15.60
C ILE A 127 -15.27 24.10 16.35
N GLY A 128 -14.21 24.23 17.16
CA GLY A 128 -13.88 25.49 17.82
C GLY A 128 -13.71 26.64 16.82
N ALA A 129 -12.88 26.44 15.78
CA ALA A 129 -12.68 27.43 14.73
C ALA A 129 -13.97 27.76 13.95
N CYS A 130 -14.85 26.78 13.74
CA CYS A 130 -16.13 27.00 13.09
C CYS A 130 -17.08 27.85 13.94
N ILE A 131 -17.12 27.62 15.25
CA ILE A 131 -17.94 28.43 16.17
C ILE A 131 -17.45 29.87 16.16
N THR A 132 -16.14 30.09 16.25
CA THR A 132 -15.56 31.44 16.19
C THR A 132 -15.78 32.09 14.82
N GLY A 133 -15.61 31.35 13.74
CA GLY A 133 -15.82 31.84 12.37
C GLY A 133 -17.26 32.25 12.08
N PHE A 134 -18.24 31.35 12.35
CA PHE A 134 -19.65 31.63 12.09
C PHE A 134 -20.26 32.65 13.05
N SER A 135 -19.71 32.80 14.26
CA SER A 135 -20.14 33.84 15.21
C SER A 135 -19.50 35.21 14.96
N TYR A 136 -18.64 35.35 13.93
CA TYR A 136 -17.84 36.54 13.69
C TYR A 136 -17.03 36.96 14.93
N GLY A 137 -16.45 35.98 15.64
CA GLY A 137 -15.64 36.21 16.83
C GLY A 137 -16.43 36.45 18.12
N ARG A 138 -17.77 36.42 18.11
CA ARG A 138 -18.59 36.68 19.30
C ARG A 138 -18.67 35.51 20.28
N ALA A 139 -18.41 34.29 19.81
CA ALA A 139 -18.45 33.09 20.62
C ALA A 139 -17.16 32.27 20.45
N SER A 140 -16.55 31.90 21.57
CA SER A 140 -15.43 30.97 21.64
C SER A 140 -15.65 30.04 22.84
N PHE A 141 -15.59 28.73 22.61
CA PHE A 141 -15.63 27.75 23.68
C PHE A 141 -14.22 27.25 23.99
N ASP A 142 -13.98 26.89 25.24
CA ASP A 142 -12.74 26.20 25.59
C ASP A 142 -12.71 24.84 24.89
N ILE A 143 -11.61 24.62 24.18
CA ILE A 143 -11.35 23.48 23.30
C ILE A 143 -11.47 22.15 24.03
N ARG A 144 -11.22 22.14 25.34
CA ARG A 144 -11.34 20.95 26.20
C ARG A 144 -12.79 20.45 26.26
N TYR A 145 -13.74 21.37 26.44
CA TYR A 145 -15.16 21.01 26.44
C TYR A 145 -15.64 20.63 25.04
N THR A 146 -15.14 21.29 23.99
CA THR A 146 -15.46 20.93 22.60
C THR A 146 -15.06 19.49 22.29
N LYS A 147 -13.86 19.05 22.70
CA LYS A 147 -13.38 17.66 22.54
C LYS A 147 -14.24 16.66 23.31
N LEU A 148 -14.67 16.99 24.54
CA LEU A 148 -15.56 16.15 25.36
C LEU A 148 -16.95 15.97 24.73
N ILE A 149 -17.57 17.08 24.29
CA ILE A 149 -18.89 17.06 23.64
C ILE A 149 -18.82 16.25 22.34
N LEU A 150 -17.76 16.45 21.56
CA LEU A 150 -17.52 15.67 20.35
C LEU A 150 -17.36 14.17 20.64
N GLY A 151 -16.64 13.79 21.70
CA GLY A 151 -16.53 12.39 22.12
C GLY A 151 -17.91 11.77 22.40
N GLY A 152 -18.79 12.51 23.08
CA GLY A 152 -20.19 12.11 23.29
C GLY A 152 -20.98 11.97 21.98
N LEU A 153 -20.77 12.88 21.02
CA LEU A 153 -21.41 12.84 19.70
C LEU A 153 -20.91 11.67 18.83
N LEU A 154 -19.63 11.32 18.92
CA LEU A 154 -19.04 10.20 18.19
C LEU A 154 -19.39 8.84 18.80
N LEU A 155 -19.73 8.79 20.09
CA LEU A 155 -20.10 7.57 20.80
C LEU A 155 -21.15 6.72 20.05
N PRO A 156 -22.33 7.23 19.65
CA PRO A 156 -23.31 6.44 18.91
C PRO A 156 -22.76 5.89 17.59
N LEU A 157 -21.90 6.63 16.88
CA LEU A 157 -21.29 6.16 15.65
C LEU A 157 -20.31 5.00 15.91
N THR A 158 -19.62 4.98 17.05
CA THR A 158 -18.75 3.85 17.40
C THR A 158 -19.50 2.57 17.73
N LEU A 159 -20.77 2.66 18.13
CA LEU A 159 -21.59 1.47 18.43
C LEU A 159 -22.05 0.75 17.16
N LEU A 160 -21.87 1.37 15.97
CA LEU A 160 -22.21 0.74 14.70
C LEU A 160 -21.40 -0.54 14.51
N ARG A 161 -22.14 -1.63 14.28
CA ARG A 161 -21.61 -2.99 14.22
C ARG A 161 -21.32 -3.46 12.79
N SER A 162 -21.91 -2.80 11.79
CA SER A 162 -21.70 -3.08 10.37
C SER A 162 -21.07 -1.88 9.69
N VAL A 163 -19.88 -2.09 9.13
CA VAL A 163 -19.11 -1.06 8.40
C VAL A 163 -19.58 -0.96 6.95
N LYS A 164 -20.43 -1.87 6.46
CA LYS A 164 -20.79 -1.93 5.02
C LYS A 164 -21.55 -0.68 4.55
N ALA A 165 -22.45 -0.15 5.37
CA ALA A 165 -23.12 1.14 5.09
C ALA A 165 -22.15 2.33 5.22
N LEU A 166 -21.23 2.26 6.19
CA LEU A 166 -20.26 3.32 6.46
C LEU A 166 -19.16 3.40 5.38
N SER A 167 -18.75 2.27 4.81
CA SER A 167 -17.75 2.18 3.74
C SER A 167 -18.21 2.91 2.49
N ASN A 168 -19.49 2.75 2.11
CA ASN A 168 -20.08 3.48 1.00
C ASN A 168 -20.10 5.01 1.26
N ILE A 169 -20.42 5.43 2.48
CA ILE A 169 -20.38 6.83 2.90
C ILE A 169 -18.94 7.36 2.90
N SER A 170 -17.96 6.57 3.34
CA SER A 170 -16.54 6.94 3.35
C SER A 170 -15.95 7.14 1.96
N GLY A 171 -16.55 6.53 0.92
CA GLY A 171 -16.20 6.80 -0.47
C GLY A 171 -16.48 8.24 -0.89
N PHE A 172 -17.49 8.89 -0.32
CA PHE A 172 -17.78 10.31 -0.55
C PHE A 172 -16.79 11.23 0.18
N CYS A 173 -16.14 10.79 1.26
CA CYS A 173 -15.16 11.59 1.98
C CYS A 173 -13.97 12.01 1.09
N ILE A 174 -13.63 11.20 0.09
CA ILE A 174 -12.56 11.54 -0.84
C ILE A 174 -12.84 12.86 -1.56
N ILE A 175 -14.11 13.15 -1.90
CA ILE A 175 -14.53 14.40 -2.54
C ILE A 175 -14.20 15.58 -1.64
N PHE A 176 -14.51 15.49 -0.34
CA PHE A 176 -14.23 16.57 0.61
C PHE A 176 -12.73 16.79 0.81
N ILE A 177 -11.91 15.73 0.74
CA ILE A 177 -10.46 15.88 0.78
C ILE A 177 -9.94 16.51 -0.52
N PHE A 178 -10.45 16.09 -1.67
CA PHE A 178 -10.12 16.73 -2.95
C PHE A 178 -10.52 18.22 -2.95
N VAL A 179 -11.68 18.55 -2.39
CA VAL A 179 -12.12 19.95 -2.22
C VAL A 179 -11.12 20.69 -1.34
N SER A 180 -10.68 20.15 -0.20
CA SER A 180 -9.72 20.87 0.66
C SER A 180 -8.36 21.08 -0.01
N VAL A 181 -7.83 20.08 -0.74
CA VAL A 181 -6.59 20.22 -1.51
C VAL A 181 -6.75 21.26 -2.63
N LEU A 182 -7.88 21.24 -3.35
CA LEU A 182 -8.18 22.21 -4.39
C LEU A 182 -8.31 23.62 -3.81
N SER A 183 -9.02 23.79 -2.69
CA SER A 183 -9.17 25.06 -1.98
C SER A 183 -7.81 25.64 -1.60
N ILE A 184 -6.92 24.84 -1.00
CA ILE A 184 -5.55 25.26 -0.66
C ILE A 184 -4.80 25.72 -1.91
N THR A 185 -4.90 24.95 -3.00
CA THR A 185 -4.23 25.25 -4.28
C THR A 185 -4.73 26.57 -4.88
N VAL A 186 -6.04 26.80 -4.86
CA VAL A 186 -6.66 28.05 -5.35
C VAL A 186 -6.19 29.24 -4.52
N TYR A 187 -6.17 29.11 -3.19
CA TYR A 187 -5.71 30.19 -2.30
C TYR A 187 -4.23 30.50 -2.50
N PHE A 188 -3.40 29.50 -2.78
CA PHE A 188 -2.00 29.70 -3.16
C PHE A 188 -1.88 30.58 -4.41
N PHE A 189 -2.62 30.29 -5.48
CA PHE A 189 -2.59 31.09 -6.71
C PHE A 189 -3.18 32.50 -6.52
N ILE A 190 -4.23 32.65 -5.71
CA ILE A 190 -4.78 33.97 -5.35
C ILE A 190 -3.75 34.79 -4.59
N GLY A 191 -3.06 34.18 -3.62
CA GLY A 191 -1.99 34.83 -2.85
C GLY A 191 -0.83 35.27 -3.73
N LEU A 192 -0.40 34.42 -4.67
CA LEU A 192 0.62 34.75 -5.68
C LEU A 192 0.19 35.94 -6.55
N GLY A 193 -1.05 35.94 -7.04
CA GLY A 193 -1.58 37.01 -7.90
C GLY A 193 -1.70 38.34 -7.17
N LYS A 194 -2.16 38.33 -5.91
CA LYS A 194 -2.30 39.54 -5.08
C LYS A 194 -0.99 40.00 -4.44
N ARG A 195 0.06 39.18 -4.49
CA ARG A 195 1.31 39.34 -3.72
C ARG A 195 1.10 39.55 -2.22
N LYS A 196 -0.03 39.06 -1.69
CA LYS A 196 -0.47 39.22 -0.30
C LYS A 196 -1.11 37.93 0.21
N VAL A 197 -0.77 37.51 1.42
CA VAL A 197 -1.38 36.36 2.09
C VAL A 197 -1.67 36.70 3.55
N ALA A 198 -2.88 36.42 4.02
CA ALA A 198 -3.24 36.51 5.44
C ALA A 198 -3.12 35.13 6.11
N CYS A 199 -2.62 35.12 7.34
CA CYS A 199 -2.31 33.92 8.11
C CYS A 199 -2.89 34.08 9.52
N ASN A 200 -3.48 33.01 10.03
CA ASN A 200 -3.88 32.89 11.42
C ASN A 200 -2.70 32.44 12.27
N VAL A 201 -2.32 33.26 13.24
CA VAL A 201 -1.18 33.00 14.12
C VAL A 201 -1.58 32.62 15.55
N ALA A 202 -2.86 32.31 15.75
CA ALA A 202 -3.33 31.80 17.04
C ALA A 202 -2.49 30.62 17.52
N GLY A 203 -1.92 30.73 18.72
CA GLY A 203 -1.09 29.69 19.33
C GLY A 203 0.34 29.57 18.80
N LEU A 204 0.78 30.46 17.89
CA LEU A 204 2.18 30.57 17.50
C LEU A 204 2.91 31.56 18.41
N GLN A 205 4.14 31.20 18.84
CA GLN A 205 5.03 32.14 19.52
C GLN A 205 5.75 32.99 18.46
N ILE A 206 5.51 34.31 18.47
CA ILE A 206 6.12 35.27 17.56
C ILE A 206 6.91 36.26 18.41
N ASP A 207 8.23 36.02 18.54
CA ASP A 207 9.11 36.91 19.30
C ASP A 207 9.43 38.19 18.51
N GLU A 208 9.60 38.08 17.18
CA GLU A 208 9.73 39.22 16.27
C GLU A 208 9.02 38.99 14.93
N PRO A 209 8.36 40.02 14.35
CA PRO A 209 7.78 39.94 13.02
C PRO A 209 8.87 39.80 11.95
N PHE A 210 8.68 38.85 11.04
CA PHE A 210 9.64 38.55 9.98
C PHE A 210 9.60 39.63 8.90
N THR A 211 10.72 39.85 8.22
CA THR A 211 10.83 40.87 7.16
C THR A 211 9.77 40.64 6.07
N GLY A 212 8.94 41.65 5.78
CA GLY A 212 7.84 41.53 4.82
C GLY A 212 6.54 40.98 5.42
N SER A 213 6.41 40.96 6.75
CA SER A 213 5.17 40.62 7.45
C SER A 213 4.71 41.73 8.38
N THR A 214 3.39 41.87 8.51
CA THR A 214 2.73 42.76 9.47
C THR A 214 1.77 41.93 10.33
N CYS A 215 1.88 42.06 11.64
CA CYS A 215 1.13 41.23 12.59
C CYS A 215 0.32 42.09 13.54
N ASP A 216 -0.95 41.73 13.68
CA ASP A 216 -1.87 42.19 14.72
C ASP A 216 -2.10 41.03 15.70
N LEU A 217 -1.43 41.11 16.85
CA LEU A 217 -1.44 40.07 17.88
C LEU A 217 -2.78 40.01 18.62
N ASP A 218 -3.49 41.13 18.75
CA ASP A 218 -4.81 41.18 19.39
C ASP A 218 -5.85 40.46 18.52
N ALA A 219 -5.73 40.61 17.19
CA ALA A 219 -6.55 39.90 16.22
C ALA A 219 -6.02 38.52 15.81
N ASN A 220 -4.91 38.03 16.39
CA ASN A 220 -4.21 36.79 16.01
C ASN A 220 -3.98 36.65 14.49
N THR A 221 -3.70 37.76 13.80
CA THR A 221 -3.64 37.81 12.34
C THR A 221 -2.32 38.40 11.89
N CYS A 222 -1.63 37.72 10.97
CA CYS A 222 -0.48 38.28 10.26
C CYS A 222 -0.73 38.32 8.75
N THR A 223 -0.13 39.29 8.07
CA THR A 223 -0.16 39.37 6.60
C THR A 223 1.25 39.45 6.03
N TRP A 224 1.50 38.75 4.93
CA TRP A 224 2.74 38.81 4.16
C TRP A 224 2.57 39.75 2.97
N GLU A 225 3.44 40.76 2.87
CA GLU A 225 3.54 41.68 1.74
C GLU A 225 5.02 42.07 1.51
N PRO A 226 5.66 41.70 0.37
CA PRO A 226 5.14 40.90 -0.75
C PRO A 226 5.04 39.40 -0.42
N PHE A 227 4.45 38.63 -1.35
CA PHE A 227 4.35 37.16 -1.23
C PHE A 227 5.71 36.52 -0.87
N PRO A 228 5.75 35.59 0.10
CA PRO A 228 6.99 35.04 0.61
C PRO A 228 7.81 34.34 -0.48
N SER A 229 9.12 34.61 -0.51
CA SER A 229 10.00 33.95 -1.47
C SER A 229 10.25 32.49 -1.09
N PRO A 230 10.20 31.53 -2.05
CA PRO A 230 10.53 30.13 -1.80
C PRO A 230 11.94 29.89 -1.23
N MET A 231 12.86 30.83 -1.48
CA MET A 231 14.26 30.73 -1.06
C MET A 231 14.41 30.75 0.47
N TYR A 232 13.48 31.38 1.20
CA TYR A 232 13.55 31.49 2.66
C TYR A 232 13.34 30.17 3.42
N ILE A 233 12.77 29.16 2.76
CA ILE A 233 12.48 27.84 3.35
C ILE A 233 13.09 26.68 2.55
N VAL A 234 14.10 26.95 1.71
CA VAL A 234 14.86 25.89 1.02
C VAL A 234 15.57 25.01 2.05
N GLY A 235 16.23 25.67 3.00
CA GLY A 235 16.97 25.02 4.09
C GLY A 235 16.11 24.77 5.34
N PRO A 236 16.64 23.97 6.28
CA PRO A 236 15.98 23.67 7.53
C PRO A 236 15.76 24.92 8.39
N ALA A 237 14.75 24.84 9.26
CA ALA A 237 14.37 25.97 10.10
C ALA A 237 15.49 26.45 11.02
N HIS A 238 16.35 25.54 11.47
CA HIS A 238 17.53 25.82 12.29
C HIS A 238 18.75 26.05 11.41
N THR A 239 19.46 27.15 11.66
CA THR A 239 20.70 27.51 10.95
C THR A 239 21.91 26.69 11.43
N VAL A 240 21.86 26.18 12.66
CA VAL A 240 22.91 25.35 13.25
C VAL A 240 22.81 23.91 12.73
N ALA A 241 23.86 23.43 12.07
CA ALA A 241 23.86 22.15 11.34
C ALA A 241 23.41 20.93 12.18
N TRP A 242 23.87 20.81 13.44
CA TRP A 242 23.50 19.67 14.28
C TRP A 242 22.02 19.73 14.71
N LYS A 243 21.48 20.92 15.01
CA LYS A 243 20.04 21.11 15.32
C LYS A 243 19.18 20.79 14.10
N ALA A 244 19.60 21.25 12.92
CA ALA A 244 18.96 20.92 11.66
C ALA A 244 18.94 19.41 11.39
N PHE A 245 20.06 18.73 11.60
CA PHE A 245 20.14 17.27 11.44
C PHE A 245 19.17 16.54 12.39
N LEU A 246 19.13 16.90 13.66
CA LEU A 246 18.21 16.29 14.62
C LEU A 246 16.74 16.57 14.30
N GLU A 247 16.42 17.77 13.79
CA GLU A 247 15.05 18.09 13.33
C GLU A 247 14.63 17.22 12.14
N ILE A 248 15.56 16.92 11.21
CA ILE A 248 15.31 15.98 10.11
C ILE A 248 15.10 14.56 10.64
N VAL A 249 15.97 14.09 11.54
CA VAL A 249 15.85 12.74 12.15
C VAL A 249 14.51 12.59 12.88
N ARG A 250 14.09 13.61 13.63
CA ARG A 250 12.80 13.62 14.34
C ARG A 250 11.60 13.42 13.41
N ARG A 251 11.66 13.98 12.20
CA ARG A 251 10.54 14.09 11.27
C ARG A 251 10.51 13.03 10.17
N VAL A 252 11.62 12.28 9.97
CA VAL A 252 11.73 11.28 8.90
C VAL A 252 10.61 10.24 8.95
N SER A 253 10.22 9.82 10.16
CA SER A 253 9.25 8.74 10.36
C SER A 253 7.82 9.14 10.00
N VAL A 254 7.48 10.44 9.99
CA VAL A 254 6.12 10.93 9.64
C VAL A 254 5.82 10.79 8.15
N PHE A 255 6.84 10.71 7.30
CA PHE A 255 6.63 10.54 5.87
C PHE A 255 6.11 9.14 5.51
N MET A 256 6.40 8.11 6.31
CA MET A 256 5.96 6.74 6.02
C MET A 256 4.44 6.52 6.17
N PRO A 257 3.79 6.98 7.25
CA PRO A 257 2.34 6.92 7.36
C PRO A 257 1.56 7.64 6.26
N LEU A 258 2.17 8.60 5.53
CA LEU A 258 1.50 9.30 4.41
C LEU A 258 0.96 8.32 3.37
N PHE A 259 1.68 7.22 3.14
CA PHE A 259 1.28 6.17 2.21
C PHE A 259 0.76 4.94 2.98
N GLY A 260 0.26 5.10 4.20
CA GLY A 260 -0.11 3.98 5.07
C GLY A 260 -1.33 3.19 4.60
N CYS A 261 -1.14 2.13 3.80
CA CYS A 261 -2.22 1.20 3.42
C CYS A 261 -1.89 -0.30 3.60
N HIS A 262 -0.72 -0.63 4.17
CA HIS A 262 -0.18 -2.00 4.24
C HIS A 262 -1.16 -3.03 4.82
N ALA A 263 -1.91 -2.67 5.86
CA ALA A 263 -2.87 -3.56 6.50
C ALA A 263 -4.09 -3.89 5.61
N SER A 264 -4.43 -3.02 4.66
CA SER A 264 -5.58 -3.15 3.76
C SER A 264 -5.28 -3.98 2.51
N ILE A 265 -4.00 -4.20 2.20
CA ILE A 265 -3.57 -4.89 0.97
C ILE A 265 -4.07 -6.33 0.90
N ALA A 266 -3.84 -7.12 1.96
CA ALA A 266 -4.17 -8.54 1.97
C ALA A 266 -5.70 -8.81 1.90
N PRO A 267 -6.56 -8.09 2.66
CA PRO A 267 -8.01 -8.20 2.49
C PRO A 267 -8.47 -7.83 1.07
N LEU A 268 -7.97 -6.72 0.54
CA LEU A 268 -8.36 -6.20 -0.78
C LEU A 268 -7.98 -7.16 -1.91
N LEU A 269 -6.83 -7.84 -1.81
CA LEU A 269 -6.44 -8.88 -2.76
C LEU A 269 -7.45 -10.02 -2.85
N HIS A 270 -8.06 -10.39 -1.71
CA HIS A 270 -9.01 -11.49 -1.63
C HIS A 270 -10.44 -11.10 -2.02
N GLU A 271 -10.77 -9.81 -1.97
CA GLU A 271 -12.03 -9.25 -2.46
C GLU A 271 -12.11 -9.17 -3.99
N LEU A 272 -10.97 -8.99 -4.66
CA LEU A 272 -10.89 -8.97 -6.12
C LEU A 272 -11.37 -10.30 -6.73
N LYS A 273 -12.06 -10.24 -7.88
CA LYS A 273 -12.62 -11.44 -8.53
C LYS A 273 -11.63 -12.05 -9.53
N GLY A 274 -11.74 -13.36 -9.76
CA GLY A 274 -10.97 -14.08 -10.78
C GLY A 274 -9.80 -14.91 -10.24
N THR A 275 -8.84 -15.26 -11.11
CA THR A 275 -7.70 -16.13 -10.78
C THR A 275 -6.69 -15.40 -9.87
N PRO A 276 -5.92 -16.11 -9.02
CA PRO A 276 -4.92 -15.50 -8.14
C PRO A 276 -3.93 -14.58 -8.88
N ILE A 277 -3.50 -14.98 -10.09
CA ILE A 277 -2.60 -14.21 -10.94
C ILE A 277 -3.25 -12.91 -11.43
N ARG A 278 -4.56 -12.94 -11.77
CA ARG A 278 -5.29 -11.76 -12.25
C ARG A 278 -5.43 -10.73 -11.12
N ARG A 279 -5.85 -11.19 -9.92
CA ARG A 279 -5.99 -10.32 -8.74
C ARG A 279 -4.67 -9.65 -8.37
N TRP A 280 -3.57 -10.40 -8.40
CA TRP A 280 -2.22 -9.87 -8.15
C TRP A 280 -1.82 -8.78 -9.17
N LYS A 281 -2.06 -9.00 -10.47
CA LYS A 281 -1.78 -7.99 -11.52
C LYS A 281 -2.64 -6.73 -11.39
N ILE A 282 -3.93 -6.89 -11.07
CA ILE A 282 -4.85 -5.77 -10.87
C ILE A 282 -4.41 -4.95 -9.66
N LEU A 283 -4.14 -5.60 -8.52
CA LEU A 283 -3.78 -4.92 -7.29
C LEU A 283 -2.44 -4.18 -7.39
N ARG A 284 -1.41 -4.76 -8.04
CA ARG A 284 -0.12 -4.09 -8.28
C ARG A 284 -0.27 -2.81 -9.10
N LYS A 285 -1.10 -2.83 -10.14
CA LYS A 285 -1.39 -1.62 -10.94
C LYS A 285 -2.19 -0.61 -10.13
N ALA A 286 -3.23 -1.06 -9.43
CA ALA A 286 -4.09 -0.21 -8.64
C ALA A 286 -3.31 0.54 -7.54
N ILE A 287 -2.42 -0.16 -6.81
CA ILE A 287 -1.64 0.46 -5.74
C ILE A 287 -0.61 1.46 -6.26
N THR A 288 -0.03 1.20 -7.43
CA THR A 288 0.89 2.14 -8.09
C THR A 288 0.16 3.42 -8.48
N ILE A 289 -1.03 3.29 -9.08
CA ILE A 289 -1.87 4.43 -9.44
C ILE A 289 -2.27 5.20 -8.18
N ALA A 290 -2.73 4.51 -7.14
CA ALA A 290 -3.15 5.12 -5.88
C ALA A 290 -2.02 5.86 -5.15
N ALA A 291 -0.83 5.27 -5.10
CA ALA A 291 0.34 5.91 -4.51
C ALA A 291 0.74 7.16 -5.31
N ALA A 292 0.72 7.08 -6.65
CA ALA A 292 1.07 8.20 -7.51
C ALA A 292 0.07 9.36 -7.40
N THR A 293 -1.24 9.08 -7.40
CA THR A 293 -2.28 10.09 -7.23
C THR A 293 -2.19 10.74 -5.85
N THR A 294 -2.01 9.94 -4.80
CA THR A 294 -1.89 10.43 -3.42
C THR A 294 -0.61 11.24 -3.22
N GLY A 295 0.52 10.77 -3.77
CA GLY A 295 1.79 11.51 -3.76
C GLY A 295 1.68 12.86 -4.46
N ALA A 296 0.99 12.94 -5.59
CA ALA A 296 0.73 14.21 -6.28
C ALA A 296 -0.10 15.17 -5.41
N LEU A 297 -1.15 14.67 -4.74
CA LEU A 297 -1.95 15.50 -3.81
C LEU A 297 -1.11 16.03 -2.64
N TYR A 298 -0.20 15.22 -2.11
CA TYR A 298 0.72 15.61 -1.04
C TYR A 298 1.73 16.65 -1.49
N LEU A 299 2.27 16.51 -2.71
CA LEU A 299 3.17 17.51 -3.28
C LEU A 299 2.43 18.84 -3.48
N ILE A 300 1.25 18.83 -4.09
CA ILE A 300 0.48 20.05 -4.36
C ILE A 300 0.08 20.74 -3.05
N SER A 301 -0.56 20.02 -2.13
CA SER A 301 -1.07 20.59 -0.87
C SER A 301 0.06 20.96 0.09
N GLY A 302 1.02 20.04 0.30
CA GLY A 302 2.12 20.22 1.24
C GLY A 302 3.05 21.36 0.84
N PHE A 303 3.51 21.36 -0.41
CA PHE A 303 4.43 22.39 -0.90
C PHE A 303 3.70 23.70 -1.13
N GLY A 304 2.53 23.68 -1.78
CA GLY A 304 1.74 24.90 -2.02
C GLY A 304 1.44 25.67 -0.73
N SER A 305 1.04 24.97 0.33
CA SER A 305 0.80 25.60 1.63
C SER A 305 2.07 26.07 2.32
N SER A 306 3.15 25.28 2.27
CA SER A 306 4.44 25.65 2.88
C SER A 306 5.01 26.93 2.26
N LEU A 307 4.89 27.08 0.94
CA LEU A 307 5.30 28.26 0.20
C LEU A 307 4.37 29.45 0.49
N MET A 308 3.07 29.21 0.69
CA MET A 308 2.09 30.27 0.94
C MET A 308 2.24 30.91 2.33
N PHE A 309 2.33 30.11 3.39
CA PHE A 309 2.32 30.59 4.78
C PHE A 309 3.72 30.78 5.36
N ASN A 310 4.74 30.14 4.78
CA ASN A 310 6.14 30.24 5.20
C ASN A 310 6.29 29.94 6.71
N ARG A 311 7.00 30.77 7.49
CA ARG A 311 7.25 30.58 8.92
C ARG A 311 5.99 30.70 9.81
N TYR A 312 4.92 31.33 9.33
CA TYR A 312 3.66 31.50 10.07
C TYR A 312 2.63 30.42 9.72
N ILE A 313 3.05 29.16 9.82
CA ILE A 313 2.21 28.00 9.56
C ILE A 313 2.01 27.20 10.84
N GLN A 314 0.77 26.85 11.12
CA GLN A 314 0.42 25.98 12.25
C GLN A 314 0.70 24.52 11.91
N ALA A 315 0.87 23.68 12.94
CA ALA A 315 1.03 22.23 12.80
C ALA A 315 -0.12 21.57 12.01
N ASN A 316 -1.30 22.19 12.01
CA ASN A 316 -2.40 21.87 11.13
C ASN A 316 -2.59 23.02 10.12
N VAL A 317 -2.32 22.75 8.84
CA VAL A 317 -2.40 23.75 7.78
C VAL A 317 -3.78 24.42 7.67
N LEU A 318 -4.87 23.69 7.92
CA LEU A 318 -6.21 24.27 7.82
C LEU A 318 -6.49 25.28 8.94
N LEU A 319 -5.79 25.21 10.07
CA LEU A 319 -5.88 26.23 11.11
C LEU A 319 -5.07 27.50 10.78
N SER A 320 -4.16 27.44 9.80
CA SER A 320 -3.35 28.59 9.35
C SER A 320 -4.17 29.60 8.53
N PHE A 321 -5.32 29.20 8.00
CA PHE A 321 -6.29 30.15 7.42
C PHE A 321 -7.02 30.90 8.53
N LEU A 322 -7.57 32.08 8.26
CA LEU A 322 -8.34 32.83 9.26
C LEU A 322 -9.67 32.11 9.58
N PRO A 323 -10.12 32.11 10.85
CA PRO A 323 -11.47 31.64 11.22
C PRO A 323 -12.59 32.47 10.57
N THR A 324 -12.35 33.76 10.36
CA THR A 324 -13.31 34.71 9.75
C THR A 324 -13.57 34.45 8.26
N GLU A 325 -12.68 33.72 7.58
CA GLU A 325 -12.85 33.32 6.18
C GLU A 325 -13.88 32.20 6.05
N ILE A 326 -15.14 32.56 5.81
CA ILE A 326 -16.30 31.65 5.81
C ILE A 326 -16.09 30.44 4.90
N TYR A 327 -15.52 30.62 3.71
CA TYR A 327 -15.26 29.52 2.78
C TYR A 327 -14.33 28.46 3.38
N MET A 328 -13.21 28.87 3.96
CA MET A 328 -12.27 27.95 4.62
C MET A 328 -12.87 27.36 5.89
N THR A 329 -13.72 28.08 6.58
CA THR A 329 -14.49 27.56 7.72
C THR A 329 -15.49 26.48 7.31
N VAL A 330 -16.15 26.62 6.15
CA VAL A 330 -16.96 25.53 5.57
C VAL A 330 -16.10 24.32 5.20
N VAL A 331 -14.91 24.53 4.61
CA VAL A 331 -13.97 23.43 4.32
C VAL A 331 -13.56 22.69 5.60
N ARG A 332 -13.28 23.40 6.70
CA ARG A 332 -13.00 22.78 8.01
C ARG A 332 -14.18 21.95 8.50
N LEU A 333 -15.40 22.47 8.40
CA LEU A 333 -16.61 21.75 8.81
C LEU A 333 -16.80 20.44 8.02
N LEU A 334 -16.61 20.48 6.70
CA LEU A 334 -16.66 19.29 5.84
C LEU A 334 -15.55 18.29 6.22
N TYR A 335 -14.35 18.78 6.53
CA TYR A 335 -13.24 17.93 6.93
C TYR A 335 -13.43 17.33 8.33
N THR A 336 -14.14 18.00 9.25
CA THR A 336 -14.59 17.41 10.52
C THR A 336 -15.45 16.17 10.29
N LEU A 337 -16.37 16.22 9.32
CA LEU A 337 -17.18 15.05 8.96
C LEU A 337 -16.30 13.91 8.41
N VAL A 338 -15.33 14.23 7.55
CA VAL A 338 -14.36 13.24 7.05
C VAL A 338 -13.64 12.55 8.21
N MET A 339 -13.07 13.31 9.13
CA MET A 339 -12.33 12.77 10.26
C MET A 339 -13.21 11.97 11.22
N ALA A 340 -14.46 12.38 11.44
CA ALA A 340 -15.44 11.63 12.24
C ALA A 340 -15.76 10.25 11.63
N LEU A 341 -15.93 10.19 10.29
CA LEU A 341 -16.19 8.93 9.59
C LEU A 341 -14.93 8.04 9.56
N SER A 342 -13.77 8.63 9.28
CA SER A 342 -12.48 7.93 9.30
C SER A 342 -12.14 7.38 10.69
N TYR A 343 -12.56 8.05 11.77
CA TYR A 343 -12.43 7.54 13.14
C TYR A 343 -13.10 6.18 13.31
N VAL A 344 -14.35 6.06 12.85
CA VAL A 344 -15.12 4.80 12.98
C VAL A 344 -14.52 3.70 12.10
N VAL A 345 -14.05 4.06 10.90
CA VAL A 345 -13.38 3.12 9.98
C VAL A 345 -12.08 2.57 10.58
N ILE A 346 -11.24 3.41 11.18
CA ILE A 346 -9.98 2.97 11.82
C ILE A 346 -10.25 2.17 13.11
N LEU A 347 -11.32 2.46 13.82
CA LEU A 347 -11.67 1.75 15.04
C LEU A 347 -12.01 0.26 14.80
N PHE A 348 -12.53 -0.07 13.61
CA PHE A 348 -12.91 -1.44 13.26
C PHE A 348 -11.74 -2.44 13.25
N PRO A 349 -10.64 -2.23 12.48
CA PRO A 349 -9.50 -3.16 12.48
C PRO A 349 -8.86 -3.29 13.86
N ILE A 350 -8.84 -2.23 14.69
CA ILE A 350 -8.33 -2.32 16.07
C ILE A 350 -9.15 -3.35 16.86
N ARG A 351 -10.48 -3.28 16.80
CA ARG A 351 -11.36 -4.22 17.51
C ARG A 351 -11.16 -5.65 17.03
N VAL A 352 -11.01 -5.87 15.72
CA VAL A 352 -10.78 -7.20 15.16
C VAL A 352 -9.45 -7.79 15.65
N ILE A 353 -8.38 -7.00 15.63
CA ILE A 353 -7.06 -7.43 16.13
C ILE A 353 -7.14 -7.75 17.62
N ILE A 354 -7.73 -6.88 18.43
CA ILE A 354 -7.85 -7.10 19.87
C ILE A 354 -8.70 -8.34 20.19
N MET A 355 -9.83 -8.55 19.49
CA MET A 355 -10.66 -9.75 19.68
C MET A 355 -9.92 -11.04 19.32
N SER A 356 -9.05 -10.99 18.31
CA SER A 356 -8.27 -12.15 17.88
C SER A 356 -7.22 -12.59 18.90
N TRP A 357 -6.82 -11.72 19.84
CA TRP A 357 -5.94 -12.10 20.96
C TRP A 357 -6.63 -13.02 21.97
N TRP A 358 -7.96 -12.89 22.09
CA TRP A 358 -8.79 -13.75 22.95
C TRP A 358 -9.52 -14.86 22.18
N SER A 359 -9.19 -15.07 20.90
CA SER A 359 -9.85 -16.04 20.03
C SER A 359 -11.39 -15.93 20.03
N LEU A 360 -11.91 -14.71 20.18
CA LEU A 360 -13.34 -14.45 20.26
C LEU A 360 -13.91 -14.13 18.87
N SER A 361 -14.95 -14.85 18.46
CA SER A 361 -15.70 -14.54 17.23
C SER A 361 -16.80 -13.51 17.50
N ASN A 362 -17.01 -12.59 16.54
CA ASN A 362 -18.08 -11.58 16.59
C ASN A 362 -19.49 -12.21 16.48
N GLU A 363 -19.58 -13.50 16.18
CA GLU A 363 -20.84 -14.25 16.10
C GLU A 363 -21.42 -14.56 17.49
N THR A 364 -20.55 -14.74 18.48
CA THR A 364 -20.96 -15.10 19.84
C THR A 364 -21.56 -13.89 20.56
N LYS A 365 -22.66 -14.06 21.32
CA LYS A 365 -23.25 -12.96 22.14
C LYS A 365 -22.20 -12.25 23.01
N LYS A 366 -21.29 -13.02 23.62
CA LYS A 366 -20.13 -12.51 24.39
C LYS A 366 -19.19 -11.68 23.52
N GLY A 367 -18.86 -12.16 22.31
CA GLY A 367 -18.03 -11.43 21.33
C GLY A 367 -18.63 -10.09 20.93
N LYS A 368 -19.95 -10.01 20.76
CA LYS A 368 -20.66 -8.75 20.45
C LYS A 368 -20.52 -7.72 21.56
N VAL A 369 -20.69 -8.16 22.82
CA VAL A 369 -20.54 -7.29 23.99
C VAL A 369 -19.09 -6.81 24.11
N VAL A 370 -18.13 -7.73 24.00
CA VAL A 370 -16.69 -7.41 24.05
C VAL A 370 -16.31 -6.43 22.94
N PHE A 371 -16.79 -6.61 21.71
CA PHE A 371 -16.56 -5.70 20.59
C PHE A 371 -17.01 -4.26 20.89
N VAL A 372 -18.20 -4.12 21.48
CA VAL A 372 -18.75 -2.82 21.89
C VAL A 372 -17.94 -2.22 23.05
N CYS A 373 -17.63 -3.03 24.07
CA CYS A 373 -16.83 -2.58 25.22
C CYS A 373 -15.45 -2.08 24.80
N ILE A 374 -14.73 -2.79 23.93
CA ILE A 374 -13.45 -2.35 23.37
C ILE A 374 -13.62 -1.00 22.68
N GLY A 375 -14.69 -0.85 21.90
CA GLY A 375 -15.04 0.40 21.25
C GLY A 375 -15.21 1.60 22.18
N ILE A 376 -15.99 1.42 23.24
CA ILE A 376 -16.26 2.46 24.24
C ILE A 376 -14.98 2.79 25.01
N ILE A 377 -14.21 1.79 25.43
CA ILE A 377 -12.94 1.98 26.13
C ILE A 377 -11.96 2.78 25.27
N LEU A 378 -11.77 2.39 24.00
CA LEU A 378 -10.89 3.11 23.08
C LEU A 378 -11.36 4.55 22.81
N MET A 379 -12.66 4.80 22.78
CA MET A 379 -13.21 6.16 22.67
C MET A 379 -12.91 6.99 23.92
N ILE A 380 -13.13 6.45 25.11
CA ILE A 380 -12.82 7.16 26.37
C ILE A 380 -11.33 7.48 26.44
N VAL A 381 -10.47 6.50 26.10
CA VAL A 381 -9.01 6.68 26.06
C VAL A 381 -8.62 7.73 25.03
N SER A 382 -9.16 7.68 23.80
CA SER A 382 -8.78 8.61 22.74
C SER A 382 -9.18 10.05 23.06
N VAL A 383 -10.40 10.27 23.58
CA VAL A 383 -10.88 11.58 24.01
C VAL A 383 -10.04 12.12 25.16
N THR A 384 -9.80 11.29 26.18
CA THR A 384 -8.99 11.69 27.35
C THR A 384 -7.58 12.09 26.94
N LEU A 385 -6.90 11.26 26.13
CA LEU A 385 -5.56 11.58 25.64
C LEU A 385 -5.57 12.84 24.76
N SER A 386 -6.60 13.05 23.93
CA SER A 386 -6.68 14.22 23.05
C SER A 386 -6.76 15.57 23.79
N ILE A 387 -7.20 15.57 25.06
CA ILE A 387 -7.22 16.78 25.91
C ILE A 387 -5.80 17.20 26.27
N PHE A 388 -4.90 16.24 26.46
CA PHE A 388 -3.50 16.48 26.82
C PHE A 388 -2.59 16.70 25.61
N VAL A 389 -3.11 16.56 24.38
CA VAL A 389 -2.32 16.78 23.16
C VAL A 389 -2.15 18.27 22.90
N PRO A 390 -0.92 18.82 22.99
CA PRO A 390 -0.66 20.23 22.72
C PRO A 390 -0.55 20.52 21.22
N SER A 391 -0.10 19.52 20.43
CA SER A 391 0.05 19.66 18.99
C SER A 391 -0.12 18.31 18.29
N ILE A 392 -0.74 18.30 17.12
CA ILE A 392 -0.88 17.07 16.32
C ILE A 392 0.46 16.60 15.73
N ASP A 393 1.42 17.51 15.54
CA ASP A 393 2.75 17.21 15.01
C ASP A 393 3.54 16.30 15.95
N THR A 394 3.63 16.63 17.24
CA THR A 394 4.38 15.83 18.22
C THR A 394 3.83 14.42 18.33
N VAL A 395 2.50 14.29 18.32
CA VAL A 395 1.81 12.99 18.38
C VAL A 395 2.11 12.16 17.13
N PHE A 396 1.98 12.73 15.93
CA PHE A 396 2.33 12.02 14.70
C PHE A 396 3.79 11.58 14.67
N ASN A 397 4.74 12.45 15.03
CA ASN A 397 6.16 12.09 15.03
C ASN A 397 6.45 10.96 16.03
N ALA A 398 5.93 11.06 17.26
CA ALA A 398 6.16 10.06 18.30
C ALA A 398 5.58 8.68 17.94
N ILE A 399 4.30 8.62 17.53
CA ILE A 399 3.63 7.35 17.20
C ILE A 399 4.26 6.70 15.97
N SER A 400 4.54 7.49 14.94
CA SER A 400 5.10 6.96 13.68
C SER A 400 6.51 6.42 13.89
N ALA A 401 7.31 7.08 14.72
CA ALA A 401 8.65 6.63 15.07
C ALA A 401 8.60 5.35 15.93
N LEU A 402 7.77 5.31 16.98
CA LEU A 402 7.79 4.21 17.94
C LEU A 402 7.07 2.95 17.45
N PHE A 403 5.86 3.10 16.90
CA PHE A 403 4.99 1.99 16.54
C PHE A 403 4.90 1.77 15.03
N GLY A 404 5.05 2.83 14.24
CA GLY A 404 5.07 2.75 12.78
C GLY A 404 6.27 1.98 12.23
N ILE A 405 7.36 1.84 12.99
CA ILE A 405 8.55 1.10 12.59
C ILE A 405 8.23 -0.35 12.18
N ALA A 406 7.39 -1.05 12.95
CA ALA A 406 7.08 -2.45 12.69
C ALA A 406 6.37 -2.62 11.34
N VAL A 407 5.34 -1.80 11.09
CA VAL A 407 4.45 -1.95 9.93
C VAL A 407 5.06 -1.35 8.68
N TYR A 408 5.56 -0.12 8.77
CA TYR A 408 6.02 0.62 7.59
C TYR A 408 7.43 0.22 7.20
N TRP A 409 8.30 -0.10 8.15
CA TRP A 409 9.69 -0.41 7.86
C TRP A 409 9.98 -1.91 7.89
N LEU A 410 9.78 -2.55 9.04
CA LEU A 410 10.30 -3.91 9.27
C LEU A 410 9.55 -4.96 8.46
N VAL A 411 8.22 -4.95 8.48
CA VAL A 411 7.39 -5.96 7.80
C VAL A 411 7.69 -6.02 6.28
N PRO A 412 7.67 -4.90 5.53
CA PRO A 412 8.15 -4.85 4.15
C PRO A 412 9.52 -5.48 3.90
N LEU A 413 10.52 -5.10 4.69
CA LEU A 413 11.89 -5.59 4.53
C LEU A 413 11.99 -7.09 4.83
N LEU A 414 11.34 -7.53 5.89
CA LEU A 414 11.27 -8.92 6.31
C LEU A 414 10.61 -9.79 5.22
N LEU A 415 9.43 -9.40 4.75
CA LEU A 415 8.72 -10.13 3.70
C LEU A 415 9.52 -10.19 2.40
N ARG A 416 10.17 -9.08 2.00
CA ARG A 416 11.00 -9.07 0.79
C ARG A 416 12.24 -9.95 0.93
N TRP A 417 12.88 -9.96 2.10
CA TRP A 417 14.03 -10.81 2.37
C TRP A 417 13.67 -12.30 2.29
N LYS A 418 12.52 -12.70 2.88
CA LYS A 418 12.01 -14.07 2.84
C LYS A 418 11.27 -14.44 1.54
N LEU A 419 11.02 -13.49 0.64
CA LEU A 419 10.23 -13.74 -0.57
C LEU A 419 10.68 -14.96 -1.40
N PRO A 420 11.98 -15.20 -1.67
CA PRO A 420 12.41 -16.38 -2.43
C PRO A 420 12.01 -17.70 -1.76
N PHE A 421 12.02 -17.74 -0.43
CA PHE A 421 11.57 -18.89 0.35
C PHE A 421 10.05 -19.06 0.23
N ILE A 422 9.28 -17.99 0.40
CA ILE A 422 7.81 -18.01 0.28
C ILE A 422 7.39 -18.52 -1.11
N GLN A 423 8.05 -18.05 -2.16
CA GLN A 423 7.84 -18.49 -3.54
C GLN A 423 8.15 -19.98 -3.72
N ALA A 424 9.27 -20.43 -3.15
CA ALA A 424 9.72 -21.82 -3.25
C ALA A 424 8.85 -22.80 -2.46
N THR A 425 8.05 -22.34 -1.49
CA THR A 425 7.14 -23.21 -0.74
C THR A 425 5.70 -23.12 -1.27
N SER A 426 5.31 -22.01 -1.92
CA SER A 426 3.93 -21.81 -2.35
C SER A 426 3.44 -22.88 -3.36
N PRO A 427 2.15 -23.26 -3.31
CA PRO A 427 1.55 -24.19 -4.27
C PRO A 427 1.19 -23.51 -5.61
N LEU A 428 1.33 -22.17 -5.70
CA LEU A 428 0.96 -21.41 -6.89
C LEU A 428 2.06 -21.48 -7.95
N ALA A 429 1.63 -21.56 -9.21
CA ALA A 429 2.55 -21.49 -10.35
C ALA A 429 3.26 -20.13 -10.34
N PHE A 430 4.58 -20.15 -10.61
CA PHE A 430 5.34 -18.92 -10.80
C PHE A 430 4.68 -18.12 -11.93
N PRO A 431 4.43 -16.81 -11.75
CA PRO A 431 4.05 -15.98 -12.87
C PRO A 431 5.10 -16.17 -13.97
N ASP A 432 4.69 -16.67 -15.15
CA ASP A 432 5.61 -16.85 -16.27
C ASP A 432 6.36 -15.55 -16.51
N GLU A 433 7.66 -15.68 -16.77
CA GLU A 433 8.64 -14.61 -17.01
C GLU A 433 8.26 -13.83 -18.30
N VAL A 434 7.18 -13.06 -18.26
CA VAL A 434 6.76 -12.11 -19.29
C VAL A 434 6.14 -10.90 -18.59
N GLN A 435 6.93 -10.16 -17.80
CA GLN A 435 6.70 -8.73 -17.51
C GLN A 435 7.74 -7.99 -16.64
N ASP A 436 8.89 -8.58 -16.31
CA ASP A 436 9.91 -7.87 -15.51
C ASP A 436 10.60 -6.70 -16.25
N GLU A 437 10.53 -6.61 -17.58
CA GLU A 437 11.11 -5.46 -18.31
C GLU A 437 10.22 -4.20 -18.32
N ALA A 438 8.92 -4.29 -18.00
CA ALA A 438 8.02 -3.14 -18.09
C ALA A 438 7.60 -2.56 -16.73
N GLU A 439 7.51 -3.39 -15.69
CA GLU A 439 7.04 -2.96 -14.36
C GLU A 439 8.17 -2.32 -13.53
N ASP A 440 9.37 -2.92 -13.50
CA ASP A 440 10.58 -2.32 -12.90
C ASP A 440 11.00 -1.02 -13.61
N ASP A 441 10.81 -0.96 -14.94
CA ASP A 441 11.02 0.24 -15.74
C ASP A 441 10.11 1.38 -15.27
N THR A 442 8.88 1.12 -14.80
CA THR A 442 7.96 2.20 -14.41
C THR A 442 8.33 2.81 -13.04
N VAL A 443 8.79 1.98 -12.10
CA VAL A 443 9.18 2.41 -10.74
C VAL A 443 10.53 3.11 -10.73
N ALA A 444 11.53 2.55 -11.41
CA ALA A 444 12.84 3.17 -11.54
C ALA A 444 12.74 4.49 -12.33
N VAL A 445 11.96 4.51 -13.42
CA VAL A 445 11.72 5.75 -14.18
C VAL A 445 10.94 6.76 -13.36
N GLY A 446 9.97 6.34 -12.54
CA GLY A 446 9.26 7.22 -11.60
C GLY A 446 10.20 7.84 -10.56
N ALA A 447 11.09 7.05 -9.96
CA ALA A 447 12.11 7.55 -9.03
C ALA A 447 13.08 8.52 -9.71
N PHE A 448 13.63 8.15 -10.87
CA PHE A 448 14.53 9.02 -11.64
C PHE A 448 13.85 10.31 -12.13
N ALA A 449 12.60 10.23 -12.58
CA ALA A 449 11.81 11.39 -12.98
C ALA A 449 11.49 12.31 -11.79
N MET A 450 11.28 11.74 -10.60
CA MET A 450 11.09 12.50 -9.37
C MET A 450 12.36 13.22 -8.90
N PHE A 451 13.55 12.67 -9.20
CA PHE A 451 14.83 13.37 -9.04
C PHE A 451 15.15 14.38 -10.16
N GLY A 452 14.18 14.70 -11.02
CA GLY A 452 14.31 15.73 -12.05
C GLY A 452 14.95 15.24 -13.36
N LEU A 453 15.18 13.94 -13.54
CA LEU A 453 15.64 13.41 -14.81
C LEU A 453 14.49 13.40 -15.82
N ASN A 454 14.75 13.88 -17.04
CA ASN A 454 13.80 13.78 -18.14
C ASN A 454 13.36 12.31 -18.33
N VAL A 455 12.07 12.05 -18.50
CA VAL A 455 11.46 10.72 -18.62
C VAL A 455 12.17 9.84 -19.65
N ASN A 456 12.67 10.42 -20.75
CA ASN A 456 13.41 9.69 -21.77
C ASN A 456 14.82 9.27 -21.28
N TYR A 457 15.49 10.12 -20.50
CA TYR A 457 16.78 9.80 -19.88
C TYR A 457 16.63 8.80 -18.72
N ALA A 458 15.62 8.98 -17.88
CA ALA A 458 15.26 8.06 -16.80
C ALA A 458 15.02 6.64 -17.34
N ARG A 459 14.31 6.53 -18.48
CA ARG A 459 14.04 5.25 -19.16
C ARG A 459 15.29 4.64 -19.80
N THR A 460 16.27 5.46 -20.14
CA THR A 460 17.55 4.96 -20.67
C THR A 460 18.42 4.45 -19.53
N MET A 461 18.49 5.18 -18.41
CA MET A 461 19.23 4.74 -17.22
C MET A 461 18.64 3.47 -16.58
N SER A 462 17.31 3.35 -16.49
CA SER A 462 16.67 2.12 -15.97
C SER A 462 17.09 0.91 -16.79
N LYS A 463 17.08 1.04 -18.12
CA LYS A 463 17.47 -0.02 -19.07
C LYS A 463 18.94 -0.37 -19.03
N VAL A 464 19.81 0.60 -18.77
CA VAL A 464 21.26 0.35 -18.62
C VAL A 464 21.53 -0.42 -17.32
N LEU A 465 20.96 0.03 -16.20
CA LEU A 465 21.08 -0.64 -14.90
C LEU A 465 20.48 -2.05 -14.90
N SER A 466 19.31 -2.25 -15.52
CA SER A 466 18.68 -3.56 -15.62
C SER A 466 19.46 -4.52 -16.52
N ARG A 467 20.01 -4.02 -17.64
CA ARG A 467 20.91 -4.80 -18.51
C ARG A 467 22.18 -5.20 -17.79
N ASP A 468 22.82 -4.31 -17.06
CA ASP A 468 24.07 -4.62 -16.36
C ASP A 468 23.85 -5.70 -15.29
N HIS A 469 22.73 -5.63 -14.56
CA HIS A 469 22.36 -6.62 -13.56
C HIS A 469 22.00 -7.98 -14.18
N ALA A 470 21.32 -7.98 -15.34
CA ALA A 470 21.03 -9.20 -16.11
C ALA A 470 22.29 -9.83 -16.73
N LEU A 471 23.25 -9.01 -17.16
CA LEU A 471 24.50 -9.46 -17.76
C LEU A 471 25.45 -10.01 -16.69
N GLN A 472 25.55 -9.34 -15.53
CA GLN A 472 26.30 -9.84 -14.37
C GLN A 472 25.73 -11.15 -13.82
N SER A 473 24.40 -11.30 -13.78
CA SER A 473 23.78 -12.55 -13.32
C SER A 473 24.08 -13.70 -14.29
N ARG A 474 23.96 -13.49 -15.61
CA ARG A 474 24.32 -14.49 -16.63
C ARG A 474 25.80 -14.89 -16.60
N LEU A 475 26.70 -13.92 -16.36
CA LEU A 475 28.13 -14.19 -16.22
C LEU A 475 28.43 -15.03 -14.97
N ARG A 476 27.79 -14.72 -13.83
CA ARG A 476 27.90 -15.53 -12.61
C ARG A 476 27.40 -16.95 -12.83
N THR A 477 26.21 -17.13 -13.43
CA THR A 477 25.67 -18.49 -13.70
C THR A 477 26.58 -19.30 -14.61
N ARG A 478 27.20 -18.68 -15.64
CA ARG A 478 28.18 -19.35 -16.50
C ARG A 478 29.47 -19.73 -15.78
N SER A 479 29.96 -18.87 -14.89
CA SER A 479 31.14 -19.17 -14.08
C SER A 479 30.88 -20.32 -13.10
N GLU A 480 29.69 -20.34 -12.48
CA GLU A 480 29.28 -21.42 -11.57
C GLU A 480 29.09 -22.75 -12.31
N LEU A 481 28.50 -22.74 -13.52
CA LEU A 481 28.38 -23.94 -14.36
C LEU A 481 29.74 -24.50 -14.78
N ARG A 482 30.69 -23.63 -15.16
CA ARG A 482 32.06 -24.05 -15.48
C ARG A 482 32.77 -24.65 -14.27
N GLN A 483 32.57 -24.07 -13.09
CA GLN A 483 33.17 -24.58 -11.86
C GLN A 483 32.58 -25.96 -11.49
N ASN A 484 31.26 -26.13 -11.60
CA ASN A 484 30.61 -27.42 -11.36
C ASN A 484 31.06 -28.51 -12.37
N GLN A 485 31.22 -28.16 -13.64
CA GLN A 485 31.74 -29.08 -14.65
C GLN A 485 33.20 -29.49 -14.37
N ASN A 486 34.03 -28.54 -13.91
CA ASN A 486 35.40 -28.81 -13.53
C ASN A 486 35.50 -29.71 -12.29
N ASP A 487 34.61 -29.53 -11.31
CA ASP A 487 34.53 -30.36 -10.10
C ASP A 487 34.06 -31.79 -10.42
N ILE A 488 33.08 -31.93 -11.33
CA ILE A 488 32.63 -33.25 -11.83
C ILE A 488 33.74 -33.95 -12.60
N ALA A 489 34.47 -33.23 -13.47
CA ALA A 489 35.60 -33.78 -14.20
C ALA A 489 36.80 -34.13 -13.28
N ALA A 490 37.00 -33.39 -12.19
CA ALA A 490 37.99 -33.72 -11.16
C ALA A 490 37.61 -34.99 -10.38
N ARG A 491 36.34 -35.15 -10.01
CA ARG A 491 35.82 -36.36 -9.34
C ARG A 491 35.87 -37.60 -10.24
N GLY A 492 35.55 -37.47 -11.52
CA GLY A 492 35.68 -38.57 -12.50
C GLY A 492 37.12 -39.04 -12.71
N ARG A 493 38.09 -38.11 -12.69
CA ARG A 493 39.53 -38.42 -12.75
C ARG A 493 40.06 -39.05 -11.46
N ALA A 494 39.54 -38.65 -10.30
CA ALA A 494 39.87 -39.28 -9.03
C ALA A 494 39.34 -40.73 -8.93
N ALA A 495 38.15 -40.99 -9.49
CA ALA A 495 37.54 -42.33 -9.50
C ALA A 495 38.26 -43.34 -10.43
N THR A 496 38.93 -42.87 -11.48
CA THR A 496 39.69 -43.73 -12.42
C THR A 496 41.10 -44.09 -11.91
N LEU A 497 41.60 -43.40 -10.88
CA LEU A 497 42.90 -43.67 -10.25
C LEU A 497 42.82 -44.63 -9.05
N ALA A 498 41.62 -45.03 -8.62
CA ALA A 498 41.38 -45.91 -7.49
C ALA A 498 40.97 -47.33 -7.93
N VAL A 499 41.90 -48.08 -8.54
CA VAL A 499 41.77 -49.54 -8.74
C VAL A 499 43.02 -50.23 -8.19
N PRO A 500 42.94 -51.04 -7.12
CA PRO A 500 44.07 -51.83 -6.63
C PRO A 500 44.25 -53.13 -7.44
N LYS A 501 45.51 -53.53 -7.68
CA LYS A 501 45.93 -54.78 -8.35
C LYS A 501 46.01 -55.98 -7.37
N GLY A 502 45.60 -57.17 -7.85
CA GLY A 502 45.95 -58.53 -7.35
C GLY A 502 44.85 -59.21 -6.49
N SER A 503 44.49 -60.49 -6.60
CA SER A 503 45.10 -61.69 -7.24
C SER A 503 44.13 -62.91 -7.25
N ARG A 504 44.08 -63.67 -8.38
CA ARG A 504 43.90 -65.16 -8.62
C ARG A 504 42.80 -65.94 -7.86
N ASP A 505 42.01 -66.93 -8.34
CA ASP A 505 41.59 -67.66 -9.58
C ASP A 505 40.38 -68.57 -9.12
N PRO A 506 39.84 -69.59 -9.85
CA PRO A 506 38.96 -69.58 -11.04
C PRO A 506 37.63 -70.39 -10.89
N LEU A 507 36.84 -70.48 -11.99
CA LEU A 507 35.77 -71.45 -12.36
C LEU A 507 34.28 -71.22 -11.95
N LEU A 508 33.46 -70.74 -12.92
CA LEU A 508 32.33 -71.46 -13.56
C LEU A 508 31.62 -70.56 -14.61
N THR A 509 31.52 -71.05 -15.85
CA THR A 509 30.83 -70.49 -17.04
C THR A 509 29.32 -70.84 -17.07
N PRO A 510 28.48 -70.47 -18.08
CA PRO A 510 28.47 -69.33 -19.04
C PRO A 510 27.08 -68.65 -19.21
N SER A 511 27.02 -67.44 -19.77
CA SER A 511 26.05 -67.10 -20.83
C SER A 511 26.52 -65.85 -21.61
N ASN A 512 26.50 -65.96 -22.93
CA ASN A 512 27.06 -65.04 -23.94
C ASN A 512 26.07 -65.06 -25.15
N PRO A 513 26.19 -64.18 -26.16
CA PRO A 513 26.09 -62.71 -26.22
C PRO A 513 25.02 -62.38 -27.34
N PRO A 514 25.06 -61.37 -28.25
CA PRO A 514 26.21 -60.90 -29.06
C PRO A 514 26.32 -59.37 -29.33
N LEU A 515 27.51 -58.98 -29.80
CA LEU A 515 27.85 -57.74 -30.51
C LEU A 515 27.38 -57.78 -31.98
N VAL A 516 27.01 -56.62 -32.57
CA VAL A 516 27.12 -56.37 -34.03
C VAL A 516 27.44 -54.89 -34.35
N THR A 517 28.62 -54.72 -34.96
CA THR A 517 29.22 -53.76 -35.93
C THR A 517 28.66 -52.37 -36.31
N GLU A 518 29.66 -51.50 -36.48
CA GLU A 518 29.84 -50.22 -37.19
C GLU A 518 29.34 -50.16 -38.66
N ASN A 519 28.90 -48.97 -39.15
CA ASN A 519 29.05 -48.53 -40.56
C ASN A 519 28.68 -47.04 -40.82
N LEU A 520 29.41 -46.44 -41.78
CA LEU A 520 29.44 -45.04 -42.27
C LEU A 520 28.46 -44.70 -43.42
N ARG A 521 28.30 -43.37 -43.69
CA ARG A 521 27.87 -42.64 -44.94
C ARG A 521 26.35 -42.64 -45.28
N SER A 522 25.72 -41.64 -45.92
CA SER A 522 26.07 -40.42 -46.70
C SER A 522 24.78 -39.60 -47.06
N GLU A 523 24.89 -38.29 -47.36
CA GLU A 523 23.83 -37.37 -47.89
C GLU A 523 23.15 -37.83 -49.21
N PRO A 524 21.95 -37.32 -49.62
CA PRO A 524 21.81 -36.18 -50.58
C PRO A 524 20.42 -35.41 -50.50
N PRO A 525 19.91 -34.66 -51.52
CA PRO A 525 20.33 -33.35 -52.03
C PRO A 525 19.18 -32.28 -52.17
N ILE A 526 19.58 -31.14 -52.76
CA ILE A 526 18.93 -29.85 -53.12
C ILE A 526 17.64 -29.93 -53.98
N THR A 527 16.65 -29.04 -53.77
CA THR A 527 16.00 -28.28 -54.88
C THR A 527 15.23 -27.04 -54.41
N ASP A 528 15.34 -25.99 -55.23
CA ASP A 528 14.90 -24.62 -55.04
C ASP A 528 13.86 -24.25 -56.14
N ARG A 529 12.94 -23.33 -55.80
CA ARG A 529 12.06 -22.47 -56.64
C ARG A 529 11.32 -23.00 -57.89
N ASN A 530 9.99 -22.78 -57.90
CA ASN A 530 9.28 -21.85 -58.83
C ASN A 530 7.74 -21.85 -58.56
N THR A 531 7.15 -20.72 -58.14
CA THR A 531 6.30 -19.79 -58.94
C THR A 531 4.87 -20.34 -59.18
N ILE A 532 3.76 -19.72 -58.75
CA ILE A 532 3.04 -18.63 -59.43
C ILE A 532 1.71 -18.35 -58.67
N LEU A 533 1.39 -17.06 -58.49
CA LEU A 533 0.10 -16.33 -58.62
C LEU A 533 -1.21 -17.06 -58.20
N THR A 534 -2.15 -16.48 -57.43
CA THR A 534 -3.04 -15.38 -57.84
C THR A 534 -4.01 -14.98 -56.70
N GLN A 535 -4.42 -13.70 -56.72
CA GLN A 535 -5.73 -13.17 -56.32
C GLN A 535 -6.12 -13.07 -54.82
N GLN A 536 -5.70 -11.95 -54.22
CA GLN A 536 -6.60 -11.15 -53.38
C GLN A 536 -7.61 -10.40 -54.26
N ARG A 537 -8.92 -10.65 -54.13
CA ARG A 537 -9.99 -9.63 -54.21
C ARG A 537 -11.37 -10.17 -53.81
N ASN A 538 -11.97 -9.50 -52.82
CA ASN A 538 -13.40 -9.26 -52.53
C ASN A 538 -14.43 -10.41 -52.60
N ARG A 539 -15.11 -10.66 -51.47
CA ARG A 539 -16.54 -10.32 -51.31
C ARG A 539 -17.04 -10.41 -49.86
N THR A 540 -18.07 -9.63 -49.64
CA THR A 540 -18.74 -9.20 -48.42
C THR A 540 -19.86 -10.17 -47.99
N ILE A 541 -20.29 -10.06 -46.73
CA ILE A 541 -21.60 -10.46 -46.14
C ILE A 541 -21.75 -11.97 -45.80
N SER A 542 -21.93 -12.28 -44.51
CA SER A 542 -23.25 -12.67 -43.98
C SER A 542 -23.25 -12.85 -42.47
N ILE A 543 -24.24 -12.21 -41.84
CA ILE A 543 -24.72 -12.47 -40.48
C ILE A 543 -25.42 -13.83 -40.52
N ALA A 544 -24.94 -14.80 -39.77
CA ALA A 544 -25.69 -15.93 -39.22
C ALA A 544 -24.68 -16.85 -38.52
N ASP A 545 -24.78 -16.94 -37.19
CA ASP A 545 -24.71 -18.19 -36.43
C ASP A 545 -24.64 -17.85 -34.94
N SER A 546 -25.78 -17.41 -34.41
CA SER A 546 -26.10 -17.51 -33.00
C SER A 546 -27.22 -18.54 -32.86
N HIS A 547 -26.89 -19.73 -32.34
CA HIS A 547 -27.91 -20.66 -31.85
C HIS A 547 -28.35 -20.27 -30.42
N PRO A 548 -29.61 -20.58 -30.06
CA PRO A 548 -30.44 -19.70 -29.26
C PRO A 548 -30.57 -20.13 -27.80
N THR A 549 -30.75 -19.12 -26.96
CA THR A 549 -31.24 -19.19 -25.58
C THR A 549 -32.59 -19.92 -25.50
N LYS A 550 -32.74 -20.83 -24.54
CA LYS A 550 -34.05 -21.39 -24.15
C LYS A 550 -35.01 -20.24 -23.76
N PRO A 551 -36.24 -20.21 -24.29
CA PRO A 551 -37.25 -19.25 -23.84
C PRO A 551 -37.73 -19.62 -22.43
N PHE A 552 -37.84 -18.60 -21.58
CA PHE A 552 -38.46 -18.66 -20.26
C PHE A 552 -39.96 -18.71 -20.47
N ASP A 553 -40.56 -19.88 -20.26
CA ASP A 553 -41.99 -20.11 -20.42
C ASP A 553 -42.75 -19.51 -19.24
N LEU A 554 -43.74 -18.65 -19.52
CA LEU A 554 -44.44 -17.79 -18.55
C LEU A 554 -45.89 -18.26 -18.29
N THR A 555 -46.20 -19.52 -18.61
CA THR A 555 -47.55 -20.07 -18.46
C THR A 555 -47.50 -21.48 -17.89
N ASP A 556 -47.24 -21.63 -16.58
CA ASP A 556 -47.58 -22.88 -15.86
C ASP A 556 -47.83 -22.72 -14.34
N ASP A 557 -47.72 -21.52 -13.76
CA ASP A 557 -47.95 -21.29 -12.32
C ASP A 557 -49.36 -20.73 -11.98
N ALA A 558 -50.33 -20.89 -12.89
CA ALA A 558 -51.68 -20.33 -12.71
C ALA A 558 -52.66 -21.18 -11.88
N ASN A 559 -52.27 -22.36 -11.34
CA ASN A 559 -53.19 -23.25 -10.62
C ASN A 559 -52.62 -23.88 -9.34
N SER A 560 -52.17 -23.06 -8.40
CA SER A 560 -51.96 -23.47 -6.99
C SER A 560 -52.95 -22.73 -6.08
N PRO A 561 -53.79 -23.42 -5.27
CA PRO A 561 -54.88 -22.79 -4.55
C PRO A 561 -54.50 -22.07 -3.24
N ASP A 562 -53.22 -21.81 -2.96
CA ASP A 562 -52.78 -21.24 -1.66
C ASP A 562 -51.77 -20.08 -1.78
N ARG A 563 -52.12 -19.02 -2.52
CA ARG A 563 -51.44 -17.72 -2.37
C ARG A 563 -52.43 -16.60 -2.01
N LYS A 564 -52.36 -16.17 -0.75
CA LYS A 564 -52.97 -14.91 -0.30
C LYS A 564 -52.41 -13.76 -1.14
N ALA A 565 -53.32 -12.95 -1.70
CA ALA A 565 -52.96 -11.75 -2.44
C ALA A 565 -52.14 -10.78 -1.56
N PRO A 566 -51.11 -10.11 -2.11
CA PRO A 566 -50.34 -9.14 -1.37
C PRO A 566 -51.18 -7.87 -1.11
N PRO A 567 -50.93 -7.15 0.00
CA PRO A 567 -51.63 -5.91 0.31
C PRO A 567 -51.35 -4.85 -0.78
N PRO A 568 -52.34 -4.03 -1.15
CA PRO A 568 -52.20 -3.07 -2.23
C PRO A 568 -51.18 -1.97 -1.85
N GLY A 569 -50.13 -1.80 -2.66
CA GLY A 569 -49.17 -0.69 -2.51
C GLY A 569 -47.69 -0.99 -2.79
N VAL A 570 -47.30 -2.21 -3.18
CA VAL A 570 -45.89 -2.56 -3.43
C VAL A 570 -45.66 -2.88 -4.91
N THR A 571 -44.76 -2.15 -5.56
CA THR A 571 -44.40 -2.33 -6.98
C THR A 571 -43.52 -3.57 -7.19
N ALA A 572 -43.60 -4.18 -8.37
CA ALA A 572 -42.83 -5.40 -8.72
C ALA A 572 -41.30 -5.23 -8.57
N ASP A 573 -40.79 -4.00 -8.76
CA ASP A 573 -39.38 -3.65 -8.55
C ASP A 573 -38.93 -3.82 -7.09
N LEU A 574 -39.84 -3.61 -6.14
CA LEU A 574 -39.54 -3.75 -4.71
C LEU A 574 -39.45 -5.22 -4.30
N LEU A 575 -40.22 -6.10 -4.95
CA LEU A 575 -40.16 -7.56 -4.77
C LEU A 575 -38.89 -8.17 -5.38
N ILE A 576 -38.46 -7.67 -6.54
CA ILE A 576 -37.19 -8.05 -7.17
C ILE A 576 -36.01 -7.57 -6.31
N MET A 577 -36.06 -6.34 -5.77
CA MET A 577 -35.08 -5.85 -4.79
C MET A 577 -35.05 -6.69 -3.52
N GLN A 578 -36.21 -7.13 -3.01
CA GLN A 578 -36.29 -8.00 -1.84
C GLN A 578 -35.68 -9.38 -2.10
N GLN A 579 -35.95 -9.97 -3.28
CA GLN A 579 -35.33 -11.25 -3.70
C GLN A 579 -33.81 -11.12 -3.90
N VAL A 580 -33.33 -10.06 -4.55
CA VAL A 580 -31.89 -9.79 -4.70
C VAL A 580 -31.23 -9.58 -3.33
N VAL A 581 -31.88 -8.90 -2.39
CA VAL A 581 -31.40 -8.70 -1.02
C VAL A 581 -31.35 -10.02 -0.24
N ASP A 582 -32.33 -10.90 -0.43
CA ASP A 582 -32.37 -12.22 0.22
C ASP A 582 -31.36 -13.21 -0.40
N GLU A 583 -31.12 -13.14 -1.70
CA GLU A 583 -30.06 -13.90 -2.39
C GLU A 583 -28.66 -13.41 -1.96
N PHE A 584 -28.48 -12.10 -1.81
CA PHE A 584 -27.29 -11.50 -1.19
C PHE A 584 -27.14 -11.90 0.28
N ARG A 585 -28.24 -12.00 1.03
CA ARG A 585 -28.27 -12.42 2.45
C ARG A 585 -27.87 -13.89 2.59
N ALA A 586 -28.25 -14.75 1.64
CA ALA A 586 -27.84 -16.16 1.57
C ALA A 586 -26.35 -16.31 1.21
N GLU A 587 -25.84 -15.57 0.22
CA GLU A 587 -24.40 -15.57 -0.11
C GLU A 587 -23.52 -15.02 1.02
N GLN A 588 -24.00 -14.02 1.77
CA GLN A 588 -23.28 -13.45 2.91
C GLN A 588 -23.30 -14.37 4.14
N ALA A 589 -24.38 -15.14 4.34
CA ALA A 589 -24.44 -16.18 5.37
C ALA A 589 -23.48 -17.33 5.08
N GLU A 590 -23.28 -17.69 3.80
CA GLU A 590 -22.29 -18.68 3.37
C GLU A 590 -20.84 -18.18 3.48
N GLN A 591 -20.62 -16.86 3.35
CA GLN A 591 -19.31 -16.23 3.57
C GLN A 591 -18.86 -16.22 5.04
N ALA A 592 -19.81 -16.23 5.98
CA ALA A 592 -19.54 -16.29 7.43
C ALA A 592 -19.31 -17.72 7.95
N THR A 593 -19.72 -18.75 7.20
CA THR A 593 -19.63 -20.16 7.61
C THR A 593 -18.40 -20.91 7.10
N ARG A 594 -17.58 -20.31 6.23
CA ARG A 594 -16.34 -20.97 5.80
C ARG A 594 -15.28 -20.86 6.91
N PRO A 595 -14.83 -22.00 7.49
CA PRO A 595 -13.73 -21.97 8.44
C PRO A 595 -12.52 -21.32 7.79
N GLU A 596 -11.77 -20.52 8.56
CA GLU A 596 -10.43 -20.10 8.17
C GLU A 596 -9.69 -21.37 7.73
N THR A 597 -9.33 -21.45 6.46
CA THR A 597 -8.32 -22.41 6.02
C THR A 597 -7.07 -21.93 6.71
N VAL A 598 -6.75 -22.53 7.85
CA VAL A 598 -5.49 -22.33 8.57
C VAL A 598 -4.42 -22.60 7.54
N ALA A 599 -3.78 -21.54 7.04
CA ALA A 599 -2.61 -21.69 6.20
C ALA A 599 -1.61 -22.48 7.05
N ILE A 600 -1.29 -23.69 6.60
CA ILE A 600 -0.26 -24.52 7.24
C ILE A 600 0.98 -23.63 7.36
N PRO A 601 1.65 -23.56 8.54
CA PRO A 601 2.89 -22.82 8.68
C PRO A 601 3.84 -23.22 7.55
N ILE A 602 4.39 -22.24 6.82
CA ILE A 602 5.25 -22.48 5.64
C ILE A 602 6.48 -23.32 6.05
N GLU A 603 6.86 -23.25 7.32
CA GLU A 603 7.97 -23.98 7.91
C GLU A 603 7.74 -25.51 8.03
N GLU A 604 6.49 -25.99 7.92
CA GLU A 604 6.13 -27.42 7.94
C GLU A 604 5.87 -28.02 6.54
N GLN A 605 5.83 -27.20 5.48
CA GLN A 605 5.64 -27.71 4.12
C GLN A 605 6.97 -28.22 3.53
N GLU A 606 7.00 -29.51 3.19
CA GLU A 606 8.13 -30.13 2.51
C GLU A 606 8.32 -29.47 1.13
N ILE A 607 9.47 -28.83 0.93
CA ILE A 607 9.79 -28.12 -0.31
C ILE A 607 10.09 -29.15 -1.38
N ASP A 608 9.36 -29.10 -2.49
CA ASP A 608 9.67 -29.91 -3.66
C ASP A 608 11.02 -29.49 -4.26
N MET A 609 12.07 -30.22 -3.88
CA MET A 609 13.44 -30.02 -4.35
C MET A 609 13.67 -30.57 -5.77
N THR A 610 12.66 -31.21 -6.39
CA THR A 610 12.77 -31.71 -7.77
C THR A 610 12.63 -30.59 -8.80
N ASP A 611 12.01 -29.46 -8.46
CA ASP A 611 11.94 -28.27 -9.32
C ASP A 611 13.24 -27.43 -9.22
N PRO A 612 14.06 -27.37 -10.29
CA PRO A 612 15.30 -26.58 -10.28
C PRO A 612 15.08 -25.08 -10.01
N ARG A 613 13.87 -24.56 -10.29
CA ARG A 613 13.52 -23.15 -10.02
C ARG A 613 13.44 -22.88 -8.51
N ARG A 614 12.88 -23.80 -7.72
CA ARG A 614 12.78 -23.68 -6.25
C ARG A 614 14.17 -23.70 -5.61
N VAL A 615 15.05 -24.58 -6.10
CA VAL A 615 16.45 -24.66 -5.65
C VAL A 615 17.23 -23.36 -5.95
N LEU A 616 17.03 -22.77 -7.14
CA LEU A 616 17.64 -21.49 -7.51
C LEU A 616 17.18 -20.33 -6.61
N LEU A 617 15.91 -20.30 -6.22
CA LEU A 617 15.37 -19.29 -5.31
C LEU A 617 15.99 -19.39 -3.90
N LEU A 618 16.16 -20.61 -3.38
CA LEU A 618 16.82 -20.83 -2.10
C LEU A 618 18.30 -20.40 -2.14
N LYS A 619 19.00 -20.65 -3.26
CA LYS A 619 20.40 -20.19 -3.44
C LYS A 619 20.52 -18.66 -3.44
N LYS A 620 19.45 -17.93 -3.81
CA LYS A 620 19.41 -16.45 -3.70
C LYS A 620 19.38 -15.94 -2.26
N MET A 621 19.11 -16.79 -1.25
CA MET A 621 19.23 -16.45 0.18
C MET A 621 20.68 -16.54 0.66
N THR A 622 21.53 -15.66 0.15
CA THR A 622 22.95 -15.57 0.57
C THR A 622 23.10 -14.93 1.95
N LYS A 623 24.10 -15.36 2.74
CA LYS A 623 24.48 -14.74 4.02
C LYS A 623 24.77 -13.23 3.91
N LEU A 624 25.28 -12.77 2.76
CA LEU A 624 25.53 -11.36 2.48
C LEU A 624 24.25 -10.51 2.48
N ARG A 625 23.16 -11.02 1.87
CA ARG A 625 21.86 -10.32 1.85
C ARG A 625 21.23 -10.27 3.24
N PHE A 626 21.42 -11.32 4.04
CA PHE A 626 21.00 -11.32 5.44
C PHE A 626 21.78 -10.29 6.26
N GLY A 627 23.11 -10.21 6.09
CA GLY A 627 23.93 -9.20 6.75
C GLY A 627 23.53 -7.76 6.39
N GLY A 628 23.29 -7.49 5.10
CA GLY A 628 22.80 -6.18 4.65
C GLY A 628 21.40 -5.84 5.19
N PHE A 629 20.51 -6.83 5.25
CA PHE A 629 19.19 -6.68 5.88
C PHE A 629 19.31 -6.31 7.36
N MET A 630 20.10 -7.05 8.13
CA MET A 630 20.30 -6.78 9.56
C MET A 630 20.86 -5.38 9.79
N ALA A 631 21.86 -4.97 9.02
CA ALA A 631 22.42 -3.63 9.10
C ALA A 631 21.38 -2.53 8.82
N ALA A 632 20.57 -2.68 7.76
CA ALA A 632 19.52 -1.72 7.42
C ALA A 632 18.47 -1.63 8.54
N THR A 633 18.00 -2.77 9.05
CA THR A 633 17.04 -2.82 10.17
C THR A 633 17.60 -2.15 11.43
N THR A 634 18.86 -2.40 11.80
CA THR A 634 19.48 -1.76 12.96
C THR A 634 19.56 -0.24 12.79
N ILE A 635 19.95 0.25 11.62
CA ILE A 635 20.01 1.69 11.33
C ILE A 635 18.61 2.31 11.45
N ILE A 636 17.59 1.68 10.88
CA ILE A 636 16.20 2.15 10.95
C ILE A 636 15.73 2.20 12.41
N CYS A 637 16.03 1.17 13.22
CA CYS A 637 15.68 1.15 14.63
C CYS A 637 16.35 2.29 15.41
N ILE A 638 17.64 2.55 15.18
CA ILE A 638 18.36 3.64 15.83
C ILE A 638 17.72 4.99 15.46
N ILE A 639 17.51 5.24 14.16
CA ILE A 639 16.92 6.49 13.67
C ILE A 639 15.54 6.73 14.29
N ASN A 640 14.67 5.71 14.29
CA ASN A 640 13.32 5.84 14.83
C ASN A 640 13.31 5.98 16.36
N LEU A 641 14.20 5.28 17.07
CA LEU A 641 14.31 5.43 18.52
C LEU A 641 14.80 6.85 18.89
N THR A 642 15.77 7.38 18.15
CA THR A 642 16.21 8.77 18.29
C THR A 642 15.07 9.73 17.95
N ALA A 643 14.32 9.49 16.87
CA ALA A 643 13.19 10.33 16.46
C ALA A 643 12.08 10.36 17.53
N PHE A 644 11.77 9.22 18.13
CA PHE A 644 10.83 9.12 19.25
C PHE A 644 11.32 9.93 20.44
N PHE A 645 12.57 9.73 20.87
CA PHE A 645 13.15 10.47 22.01
C PHE A 645 13.10 11.99 21.79
N LEU A 646 13.51 12.45 20.60
CA LEU A 646 13.45 13.86 20.23
C LEU A 646 12.01 14.40 20.20
N SER A 647 11.04 13.60 19.74
CA SER A 647 9.64 14.03 19.65
C SER A 647 8.96 14.14 21.00
N THR A 648 9.38 13.33 21.97
CA THR A 648 8.73 13.25 23.29
C THR A 648 9.38 14.16 24.31
N PHE A 649 10.72 14.25 24.33
CA PHE A 649 11.46 14.86 25.44
C PHE A 649 12.16 16.16 25.08
N VAL A 650 12.20 16.57 23.81
CA VAL A 650 12.99 17.73 23.37
C VAL A 650 12.08 18.78 22.73
N ASP A 651 12.23 20.03 23.17
CA ASP A 651 11.54 21.17 22.56
C ASP A 651 12.10 21.43 21.16
N THR A 652 11.20 21.57 20.20
CA THR A 652 11.53 21.76 18.79
C THR A 652 12.23 23.08 18.47
N ASN A 653 12.02 24.14 19.24
CA ASN A 653 12.56 25.47 18.98
C ASN A 653 13.91 25.67 19.66
N THR A 654 14.01 25.32 20.94
CA THR A 654 15.20 25.55 21.76
C THR A 654 16.18 24.37 21.73
N PHE A 655 15.70 23.15 21.44
CA PHE A 655 16.42 21.89 21.67
C PHE A 655 16.80 21.67 23.14
N THR A 656 15.97 22.15 24.07
CA THR A 656 16.09 21.88 25.51
C THR A 656 15.17 20.75 25.92
N PHE A 657 15.48 20.08 27.04
CA PHE A 657 14.62 19.05 27.59
C PHE A 657 13.31 19.64 28.13
N ASN A 658 12.20 19.01 27.79
CA ASN A 658 10.91 19.23 28.45
C ASN A 658 10.95 18.48 29.79
N ILE A 659 11.53 19.10 30.83
CA ILE A 659 11.53 18.58 32.20
C ILE A 659 10.29 19.10 32.93
#